data_AF-A0A4V0I7D5-F1
#
_entry.id   AF-A0A4V0I7D5-F1
#
_cell.length_a   1.000
_cell.length_b   1.000
_cell.length_c   1.000
_cell.angle_alpha   90.00
_cell.angle_beta   90.00
_cell.angle_gamma   90.00
#
_symmetry.space_group_name_H-M   'P 1'
#
loop_
_entity.id
_entity.type
_entity.pdbx_description
1 polymer ?
#
loop_
_entity_poly.entity_id
_entity_poly.type
_entity_poly.pdbx_seq_one_letter_code
_entity_poly.pdbx_strand_id
1 'polypeptide(L)'
;MTLAAWKKVLLFGLFGAAGCLAGWAVGEVYLLAARAAADPGAGAAPTLISRPSAPAADSPPPSNEFKDRLDRERAKTGDVQISLIWFNRNDLDLHCVDPTGAEVFFKQPRCASGGELDVDANGDRGRPVTSEPVENIYWPAGGAPAGKYTVSVNYYSRRPGEPNATTYKVSVLRGGVREDFSGEIADNGTSNNRRLVREFELSPKVELFTAPEVELPPGATQKVPVVVRRLYYRGEIAVAAENLPDGVTADPLTIPEGKTDGELVLRAGSGAKEVKRVIKVVGTGGGLTGSADANLTVPAPAVRFSVTTVIILGAWTALLAVGLCLALLVGQNRYLGRPAFAAGNVPIAVVVSGAVAAGLVSGSVGQSLYSLLLLVNFGSFGLVVGWVLLGALLGFGVSFFVPNLDQNKAALAGLIGGLLGAAAYLGGSSAGDWLGRFCGAAALGFCIGTAVAIVEAAFRRAWLEVRFGDRETIHVNLGPEPVKVGGNAQLCTVWARGAADVALRYFVRNGQVVCEDAPTRSESVVGEGHTRTAGTVTLTVHTGGAAASSGGLTSPVRPEPVAPKPVAPKVAEPAKAVGGSSGGLTSPASQPAPPAARPEPPKPVAPDYDDGLPVPVAPPPPARPKVASILDDGFVTPAAPPVVAKPPVPVAAPPKPALPTAPKPPAPAAPVAAAPPAAKPSADGCPTCGRVAPGRPGARYCMMCDKPY
;
A
#
# COMPACT_ATOMS: atom_id res chain seq x y z
N MET A 1 -44.64 0.55 -18.11
CA MET A 1 -43.84 1.01 -19.27
C MET A 1 -43.81 -0.09 -20.33
N THR A 2 -43.82 0.24 -21.62
CA THR A 2 -43.69 -0.75 -22.71
C THR A 2 -42.26 -1.28 -22.81
N LEU A 3 -42.04 -2.46 -23.41
CA LEU A 3 -40.71 -3.04 -23.63
C LEU A 3 -39.77 -2.06 -24.36
N ALA A 4 -40.30 -1.32 -25.34
CA ALA A 4 -39.58 -0.29 -26.08
C ALA A 4 -39.13 0.89 -25.20
N ALA A 5 -39.89 1.24 -24.16
CA ALA A 5 -39.51 2.30 -23.22
C ALA A 5 -38.36 1.83 -22.30
N TRP A 6 -38.40 0.59 -21.83
CA TRP A 6 -37.31 0.00 -21.05
C TRP A 6 -36.00 -0.09 -21.83
N LYS A 7 -36.06 -0.45 -23.12
CA LYS A 7 -34.88 -0.45 -23.99
C LYS A 7 -34.20 0.92 -24.05
N LYS A 8 -34.99 2.01 -24.10
CA LYS A 8 -34.46 3.38 -24.08
C LYS A 8 -33.83 3.74 -22.74
N VAL A 9 -34.47 3.37 -21.64
CA VAL A 9 -33.95 3.61 -20.27
C VAL A 9 -32.61 2.92 -20.06
N LEU A 10 -32.50 1.64 -20.44
CA LEU A 10 -31.25 0.89 -20.33
C LEU A 10 -30.13 1.47 -21.20
N LEU A 11 -30.46 1.95 -22.40
CA LEU A 11 -29.49 2.59 -23.29
C LEU A 11 -28.88 3.84 -22.65
N PHE A 12 -29.69 4.67 -21.99
CA PHE A 12 -29.20 5.85 -21.26
C PHE A 12 -28.39 5.47 -20.03
N GLY A 13 -28.75 4.41 -19.31
CA GLY A 13 -27.90 3.82 -18.27
C GLY A 13 -26.53 3.43 -18.82
N LEU A 14 -26.47 2.75 -19.97
CA LEU A 14 -25.20 2.39 -20.63
C LEU A 14 -24.39 3.62 -21.07
N PHE A 15 -25.04 4.68 -21.55
CA PHE A 15 -24.34 5.94 -21.85
C PHE A 15 -23.74 6.58 -20.60
N GLY A 16 -24.47 6.60 -19.49
CA GLY A 16 -23.95 7.10 -18.22
C GLY A 16 -22.76 6.28 -17.72
N ALA A 17 -22.86 4.95 -17.78
CA ALA A 17 -21.75 4.05 -17.44
C ALA A 17 -20.53 4.29 -18.34
N ALA A 18 -20.73 4.39 -19.67
CA ALA A 18 -19.66 4.67 -20.62
C ALA A 18 -18.98 6.01 -20.36
N GLY A 19 -19.73 7.05 -20.00
CA GLY A 19 -19.19 8.37 -19.63
C GLY A 19 -18.33 8.31 -18.38
N CYS A 20 -18.82 7.68 -17.31
CA CYS A 20 -18.04 7.46 -16.11
C CYS A 20 -16.78 6.63 -16.41
N LEU A 21 -16.88 5.59 -17.23
CA LEU A 21 -15.73 4.75 -17.60
C LEU A 21 -14.71 5.48 -18.47
N ALA A 22 -15.13 6.41 -19.33
CA ALA A 22 -14.22 7.28 -20.07
C ALA A 22 -13.45 8.22 -19.11
N GLY A 23 -14.16 8.82 -18.14
CA GLY A 23 -13.54 9.63 -17.08
C GLY A 23 -12.59 8.81 -16.19
N TRP A 24 -12.99 7.57 -15.85
CA TRP A 24 -12.15 6.60 -15.13
C TRP A 24 -10.88 6.27 -15.91
N ALA A 25 -10.97 5.98 -17.21
CA ALA A 25 -9.81 5.61 -18.03
C ALA A 25 -8.76 6.72 -18.08
N VAL A 26 -9.20 7.97 -18.31
CA VAL A 26 -8.32 9.15 -18.26
C VAL A 26 -7.79 9.36 -16.83
N GLY A 27 -8.66 9.17 -15.83
CA GLY A 27 -8.32 9.27 -14.42
C GLY A 27 -7.25 8.28 -14.00
N GLU A 28 -7.31 7.01 -14.40
CA GLU A 28 -6.30 6.01 -14.03
C GLU A 28 -4.93 6.34 -14.63
N VAL A 29 -4.88 6.81 -15.88
CA VAL A 29 -3.63 7.31 -16.48
C VAL A 29 -3.07 8.48 -15.66
N TYR A 30 -3.93 9.43 -15.27
CA TYR A 30 -3.56 10.53 -14.39
C TYR A 30 -3.06 10.05 -13.02
N LEU A 31 -3.74 9.11 -12.37
CA LEU A 31 -3.35 8.58 -11.06
C LEU A 31 -1.99 7.88 -11.10
N LEU A 32 -1.74 7.11 -12.15
CA LEU A 32 -0.44 6.45 -12.37
C LEU A 32 0.67 7.50 -12.45
N ALA A 33 0.48 8.55 -13.26
CA ALA A 33 1.46 9.63 -13.40
C ALA A 33 1.64 10.45 -12.11
N ALA A 34 0.55 10.81 -11.44
CA ALA A 34 0.56 11.63 -10.23
C ALA A 34 1.20 10.90 -9.04
N ARG A 35 0.95 9.59 -8.90
CA ARG A 35 1.61 8.75 -7.87
C ARG A 35 3.10 8.61 -8.13
N ALA A 36 3.49 8.37 -9.38
CA ALA A 36 4.91 8.32 -9.76
C ALA A 36 5.66 9.63 -9.45
N ALA A 37 4.98 10.77 -9.62
CA ALA A 37 5.55 12.08 -9.29
C ALA A 37 5.56 12.39 -7.77
N ALA A 38 4.60 11.87 -7.01
CA ALA A 38 4.47 12.12 -5.57
C ALA A 38 5.39 11.24 -4.71
N ASP A 39 5.85 10.10 -5.23
CA ASP A 39 6.70 9.13 -4.51
C ASP A 39 8.04 8.83 -5.22
N PRO A 40 8.96 9.81 -5.36
CA PRO A 40 10.32 9.51 -5.84
C PRO A 40 11.14 8.67 -4.84
N GLY A 41 10.63 8.42 -3.61
CA GLY A 41 11.36 7.80 -2.51
C GLY A 41 10.70 6.59 -1.82
N ALA A 42 9.51 6.13 -2.23
CA ALA A 42 8.81 5.02 -1.57
C ALA A 42 9.53 3.66 -1.67
N GLY A 43 10.59 3.55 -2.48
CA GLY A 43 11.44 2.36 -2.57
C GLY A 43 12.75 2.44 -1.78
N ALA A 44 13.08 3.55 -1.13
CA ALA A 44 14.43 3.75 -0.60
C ALA A 44 14.44 4.65 0.65
N ALA A 45 13.97 4.12 1.77
CA ALA A 45 14.64 4.42 3.03
C ALA A 45 15.44 3.17 3.40
N PRO A 46 16.73 3.06 3.05
CA PRO A 46 17.60 2.17 3.79
C PRO A 46 17.66 2.75 5.20
N THR A 47 16.81 2.26 6.09
CA THR A 47 17.05 2.41 7.53
C THR A 47 18.46 1.87 7.72
N LEU A 48 19.39 2.72 8.19
CA LEU A 48 20.80 2.37 8.34
C LEU A 48 20.91 1.29 9.41
N ILE A 49 20.72 0.03 9.01
CA ILE A 49 20.95 -1.12 9.86
C ILE A 49 22.47 -1.27 9.95
N SER A 50 23.02 -1.00 11.13
CA SER A 50 24.44 -1.21 11.40
C SER A 50 24.83 -2.65 11.09
N ARG A 51 25.87 -2.83 10.28
CA ARG A 51 26.42 -4.15 9.98
C ARG A 51 26.94 -4.76 11.31
N PRO A 52 26.48 -5.95 11.70
CA PRO A 52 26.99 -6.60 12.90
C PRO A 52 28.47 -6.94 12.71
N SER A 53 29.27 -6.79 13.76
CA SER A 53 30.65 -7.28 13.77
C SER A 53 30.69 -8.65 14.42
N ALA A 54 31.34 -9.63 13.79
CA ALA A 54 31.64 -10.88 14.46
C ALA A 54 32.61 -10.61 15.63
N PRO A 55 32.39 -11.17 16.83
CA PRO A 55 33.32 -11.00 17.93
C PRO A 55 34.73 -11.47 17.54
N ALA A 56 35.78 -10.72 17.90
CA ALA A 56 37.15 -11.22 17.76
C ALA A 56 37.31 -12.47 18.63
N ALA A 57 37.71 -13.59 18.02
CA ALA A 57 38.06 -14.79 18.77
C ALA A 57 39.54 -14.68 19.15
N ASP A 58 39.83 -13.98 20.25
CA ASP A 58 41.20 -13.93 20.76
C ASP A 58 41.58 -15.30 21.30
N SER A 59 42.62 -15.90 20.71
CA SER A 59 43.16 -17.18 21.18
C SER A 59 43.84 -16.98 22.54
N PRO A 60 43.70 -17.94 23.49
CA PRO A 60 44.39 -17.85 24.77
C PRO A 60 45.91 -17.72 24.59
N PRO A 61 46.57 -16.78 25.29
CA PRO A 61 48.02 -16.63 25.19
C PRO A 61 48.73 -17.88 25.75
N PRO A 62 49.93 -18.21 25.24
CA PRO A 62 50.76 -19.24 25.85
C PRO A 62 51.17 -18.86 27.27
N SER A 63 51.44 -19.86 28.12
CA SER A 63 52.03 -19.62 29.44
C SER A 63 53.40 -18.94 29.32
N ASN A 64 53.82 -18.18 30.35
CA ASN A 64 55.02 -17.33 30.27
C ASN A 64 56.29 -18.08 29.79
N GLU A 65 56.47 -19.33 30.20
CA GLU A 65 57.61 -20.15 29.83
C GLU A 65 57.66 -20.49 28.33
N PHE A 66 56.49 -20.75 27.72
CA PHE A 66 56.39 -20.87 26.26
C PHE A 66 56.53 -19.51 25.59
N LYS A 67 55.83 -18.50 26.11
CA LYS A 67 55.78 -17.15 25.54
C LYS A 67 57.20 -16.57 25.36
N ASP A 68 58.02 -16.61 26.40
CA ASP A 68 59.34 -15.99 26.39
C ASP A 68 60.26 -16.66 25.35
N ARG A 69 60.19 -17.99 25.22
CA ARG A 69 60.99 -18.74 24.24
C ARG A 69 60.47 -18.55 22.82
N LEU A 70 59.16 -18.58 22.62
CA LEU A 70 58.53 -18.35 21.32
C LEU A 70 58.81 -16.94 20.80
N ASP A 71 58.72 -15.93 21.65
CA ASP A 71 59.03 -14.54 21.30
C ASP A 71 60.52 -14.37 20.94
N ARG A 72 61.42 -15.01 21.71
CA ARG A 72 62.86 -15.00 21.44
C ARG A 72 63.19 -15.55 20.07
N GLU A 73 62.57 -16.66 19.69
CA GLU A 73 62.79 -17.31 18.39
C GLU A 73 61.90 -16.73 17.27
N ARG A 74 61.04 -15.74 17.59
CA ARG A 74 60.08 -15.12 16.67
C ARG A 74 59.13 -16.13 16.02
N ALA A 75 58.66 -17.08 16.81
CA ALA A 75 57.69 -18.09 16.38
C ALA A 75 56.39 -17.45 15.91
N LYS A 76 55.84 -17.97 14.83
CA LYS A 76 54.55 -17.57 14.26
C LYS A 76 53.41 -18.34 14.93
N THR A 77 52.19 -17.85 14.71
CA THR A 77 50.95 -18.41 15.28
C THR A 77 49.82 -18.41 14.24
N GLY A 78 48.71 -19.04 14.59
CA GLY A 78 47.49 -19.09 13.78
C GLY A 78 46.41 -19.95 14.45
N ASP A 79 45.50 -20.54 13.66
CA ASP A 79 44.35 -21.30 14.20
C ASP A 79 44.76 -22.60 14.90
N VAL A 80 45.91 -23.13 14.51
CA VAL A 80 46.60 -24.26 15.15
C VAL A 80 48.03 -23.85 15.40
N GLN A 81 48.48 -24.01 16.63
CA GLN A 81 49.89 -23.81 17.01
C GLN A 81 50.28 -24.89 18.00
N ILE A 82 51.37 -25.58 17.73
CA ILE A 82 51.91 -26.64 18.57
C ILE A 82 53.36 -26.25 18.88
N SER A 83 53.67 -26.08 20.14
CA SER A 83 55.00 -25.67 20.58
C SER A 83 55.58 -26.68 21.55
N LEU A 84 56.83 -27.06 21.37
CA LEU A 84 57.56 -27.98 22.24
C LEU A 84 58.69 -27.22 22.93
N ILE A 85 58.85 -27.38 24.24
CA ILE A 85 59.99 -26.88 25.01
C ILE A 85 60.58 -27.99 25.88
N TRP A 86 61.89 -27.95 26.12
CA TRP A 86 62.55 -28.89 27.04
C TRP A 86 63.69 -28.22 27.80
N PHE A 87 64.33 -28.98 28.71
CA PHE A 87 65.13 -28.42 29.80
C PHE A 87 66.59 -28.91 29.83
N ASN A 88 67.11 -29.32 28.68
CA ASN A 88 68.50 -29.75 28.52
C ASN A 88 68.93 -29.57 27.06
N ARG A 89 70.16 -29.99 26.72
CA ARG A 89 70.70 -29.83 25.36
C ARG A 89 70.43 -31.01 24.42
N ASN A 90 69.70 -32.04 24.86
CA ASN A 90 69.35 -33.16 23.97
C ASN A 90 68.51 -32.68 22.77
N ASP A 91 68.45 -33.51 21.74
CA ASP A 91 67.76 -33.20 20.49
C ASP A 91 66.38 -33.89 20.49
N LEU A 92 65.32 -33.08 20.63
CA LEU A 92 63.94 -33.54 20.57
C LEU A 92 63.26 -32.89 19.37
N ASP A 93 62.65 -33.68 18.50
CA ASP A 93 61.86 -33.18 17.38
C ASP A 93 60.37 -33.15 17.72
N LEU A 94 59.71 -32.08 17.31
CA LEU A 94 58.26 -31.97 17.25
C LEU A 94 57.75 -32.52 15.92
N HIS A 95 56.76 -33.41 16.01
CA HIS A 95 56.09 -33.97 14.84
C HIS A 95 54.58 -33.77 14.94
N CYS A 96 53.97 -33.36 13.83
CA CYS A 96 52.52 -33.30 13.71
C CYS A 96 52.07 -33.94 12.39
N VAL A 97 51.19 -34.93 12.46
CA VAL A 97 50.47 -35.46 11.29
C VAL A 97 49.16 -34.70 11.15
N ASP A 98 48.93 -34.13 9.99
CA ASP A 98 47.74 -33.35 9.66
C ASP A 98 46.57 -34.24 9.15
N PRO A 99 45.36 -33.68 8.96
CA PRO A 99 44.20 -34.43 8.47
C PRO A 99 44.36 -35.05 7.07
N THR A 100 45.29 -34.55 6.27
CA THR A 100 45.60 -35.11 4.94
C THR A 100 46.54 -36.32 5.03
N GLY A 101 47.06 -36.61 6.23
CA GLY A 101 48.07 -37.63 6.49
C GLY A 101 49.50 -37.14 6.26
N ALA A 102 49.71 -35.86 5.96
CA ALA A 102 51.03 -35.30 5.79
C ALA A 102 51.67 -35.02 7.16
N GLU A 103 52.95 -35.36 7.30
CA GLU A 103 53.69 -35.12 8.53
C GLU A 103 54.56 -33.86 8.41
N VAL A 104 54.43 -32.95 9.38
CA VAL A 104 55.26 -31.76 9.54
C VAL A 104 56.28 -32.03 10.64
N PHE A 105 57.56 -31.99 10.29
CA PHE A 105 58.70 -32.23 11.19
C PHE A 105 60.01 -31.74 10.56
N PHE A 106 61.15 -31.89 11.25
CA PHE A 106 62.45 -31.38 10.81
C PHE A 106 62.81 -31.60 9.32
N LYS A 107 62.62 -32.83 8.79
CA LYS A 107 62.96 -33.13 7.37
C LYS A 107 61.89 -32.67 6.39
N GLN A 108 60.65 -32.54 6.83
CA GLN A 108 59.52 -32.03 6.06
C GLN A 108 58.88 -30.86 6.82
N PRO A 109 59.55 -29.69 6.85
CA PRO A 109 59.12 -28.58 7.69
C PRO A 109 57.88 -27.87 7.15
N ARG A 110 57.36 -28.25 5.98
CA ARG A 110 56.14 -27.69 5.39
C ARG A 110 55.30 -28.78 4.74
N CYS A 111 53.98 -28.65 4.81
CA CYS A 111 53.05 -29.52 4.10
C CYS A 111 52.06 -28.73 3.22
N ALA A 112 51.40 -29.43 2.28
CA ALA A 112 50.47 -28.82 1.34
C ALA A 112 49.21 -28.24 2.00
N SER A 113 48.84 -28.70 3.20
CA SER A 113 47.73 -28.13 3.98
C SER A 113 48.07 -26.78 4.62
N GLY A 114 49.32 -26.30 4.49
CA GLY A 114 49.77 -25.00 4.99
C GLY A 114 50.47 -25.04 6.35
N GLY A 115 50.69 -26.23 6.91
CA GLY A 115 51.45 -26.40 8.15
C GLY A 115 52.93 -26.12 7.93
N GLU A 116 53.56 -25.42 8.88
CA GLU A 116 54.98 -25.08 8.86
C GLU A 116 55.63 -25.29 10.23
N LEU A 117 56.75 -26.01 10.28
CA LEU A 117 57.74 -25.97 11.36
C LEU A 117 58.63 -24.75 11.11
N ASP A 118 58.36 -23.65 11.82
CA ASP A 118 59.05 -22.37 11.61
C ASP A 118 60.20 -22.15 12.60
N VAL A 119 60.12 -22.79 13.77
CA VAL A 119 61.19 -22.81 14.78
C VAL A 119 61.59 -24.24 15.08
N ASP A 120 62.88 -24.48 15.00
CA ASP A 120 63.58 -25.75 15.18
C ASP A 120 64.76 -25.51 16.13
N ALA A 121 65.03 -26.44 17.05
CA ALA A 121 66.05 -26.23 18.09
C ALA A 121 66.84 -27.50 18.38
N ASN A 122 68.15 -27.32 18.61
CA ASN A 122 69.10 -28.39 18.89
C ASN A 122 69.21 -29.49 17.80
N GLY A 123 68.69 -29.29 16.59
CA GLY A 123 69.03 -30.10 15.41
C GLY A 123 70.34 -29.70 14.70
N ASP A 124 70.71 -30.45 13.66
CA ASP A 124 71.99 -30.30 12.92
C ASP A 124 71.93 -29.23 11.80
N ARG A 125 71.40 -28.03 12.07
CA ARG A 125 71.31 -26.92 11.10
C ARG A 125 72.29 -25.76 11.33
N GLY A 126 73.35 -25.97 12.10
CA GLY A 126 74.35 -24.93 12.37
C GLY A 126 73.87 -23.81 13.31
N ARG A 127 72.74 -24.02 14.01
CA ARG A 127 72.30 -23.16 15.11
C ARG A 127 73.06 -23.51 16.40
N PRO A 128 73.38 -22.53 17.28
CA PRO A 128 73.94 -22.82 18.58
C PRO A 128 73.00 -23.71 19.40
N VAL A 129 73.56 -24.74 20.01
CA VAL A 129 72.84 -25.62 20.95
C VAL A 129 72.50 -24.85 22.22
N THR A 130 71.27 -25.00 22.71
CA THR A 130 70.75 -24.28 23.88
C THR A 130 70.15 -25.24 24.91
N SER A 131 70.19 -24.85 26.19
CA SER A 131 69.50 -25.52 27.30
C SER A 131 68.07 -25.05 27.51
N GLU A 132 67.64 -24.01 26.77
CA GLU A 132 66.26 -23.51 26.74
C GLU A 132 65.61 -23.63 25.34
N PRO A 133 65.63 -24.81 24.71
CA PRO A 133 65.14 -25.00 23.36
C PRO A 133 63.62 -24.82 23.24
N VAL A 134 63.19 -24.49 22.02
CA VAL A 134 61.78 -24.42 21.62
C VAL A 134 61.65 -24.84 20.15
N GLU A 135 60.62 -25.61 19.85
CA GLU A 135 60.15 -25.86 18.48
C GLU A 135 58.71 -25.42 18.33
N ASN A 136 58.32 -25.04 17.11
CA ASN A 136 56.98 -24.55 16.82
C ASN A 136 56.51 -25.02 15.45
N ILE A 137 55.37 -25.71 15.43
CA ILE A 137 54.59 -26.00 14.23
C ILE A 137 53.31 -25.19 14.28
N TYR A 138 52.95 -24.52 13.19
CA TYR A 138 51.71 -23.77 13.13
C TYR A 138 51.01 -23.87 11.77
N TRP A 139 49.71 -23.63 11.76
CA TRP A 139 48.93 -23.32 10.56
C TRP A 139 48.44 -21.88 10.66
N PRO A 140 48.62 -21.05 9.61
CA PRO A 140 48.11 -19.67 9.59
C PRO A 140 46.60 -19.59 9.87
N ALA A 141 46.14 -18.43 10.33
CA ALA A 141 44.72 -18.16 10.53
C ALA A 141 43.92 -18.37 9.22
N GLY A 142 42.80 -19.10 9.30
CA GLY A 142 42.00 -19.58 8.17
C GLY A 142 42.66 -20.70 7.33
N GLY A 143 43.89 -21.09 7.67
CA GLY A 143 44.72 -22.02 6.91
C GLY A 143 44.55 -23.49 7.31
N ALA A 144 44.24 -23.77 8.58
CA ALA A 144 44.19 -25.14 9.11
C ALA A 144 43.03 -25.94 8.49
N PRO A 145 43.28 -27.15 7.93
CA PRO A 145 42.20 -28.04 7.49
C PRO A 145 41.39 -28.61 8.67
N ALA A 146 40.12 -28.89 8.44
CA ALA A 146 39.30 -29.68 9.35
C ALA A 146 39.77 -31.14 9.38
N GLY A 147 39.53 -31.83 10.50
CA GLY A 147 39.83 -33.24 10.69
C GLY A 147 40.86 -33.52 11.79
N LYS A 148 41.43 -34.72 11.77
CA LYS A 148 42.27 -35.25 12.85
C LYS A 148 43.74 -34.81 12.72
N TYR A 149 44.30 -34.35 13.83
CA TYR A 149 45.72 -34.05 13.99
C TYR A 149 46.32 -34.96 15.07
N THR A 150 47.54 -35.43 14.83
CA THR A 150 48.29 -36.27 15.77
C THR A 150 49.62 -35.62 16.10
N VAL A 151 49.81 -35.24 17.37
CA VAL A 151 51.00 -34.54 17.88
C VAL A 151 51.88 -35.52 18.66
N SER A 152 53.17 -35.53 18.34
CA SER A 152 54.13 -36.41 19.00
C SER A 152 55.49 -35.74 19.15
N VAL A 153 56.25 -36.20 20.15
CA VAL A 153 57.62 -35.77 20.42
C VAL A 153 58.54 -36.95 20.15
N ASN A 154 59.59 -36.75 19.37
CA ASN A 154 60.59 -37.76 19.06
C ASN A 154 61.89 -37.43 19.78
N TYR A 155 62.46 -38.39 20.50
CA TYR A 155 63.82 -38.26 21.00
C TYR A 155 64.77 -38.64 19.87
N TYR A 156 65.36 -37.65 19.21
CA TYR A 156 66.19 -37.90 18.03
C TYR A 156 67.59 -38.35 18.39
N SER A 157 68.28 -37.59 19.25
CA SER A 157 69.64 -37.90 19.64
C SER A 157 70.00 -37.36 21.01
N ARG A 158 70.80 -38.14 21.74
CA ARG A 158 71.36 -37.72 23.02
C ARG A 158 72.66 -36.96 22.78
N ARG A 159 72.81 -35.80 23.41
CA ARG A 159 74.05 -35.02 23.32
C ARG A 159 75.11 -35.51 24.33
N PRO A 160 76.42 -35.41 23.99
CA PRO A 160 77.48 -35.77 24.92
C PRO A 160 77.40 -34.96 26.22
N GLY A 161 77.44 -35.67 27.36
CA GLY A 161 77.39 -35.07 28.70
C GLY A 161 75.99 -34.73 29.22
N GLU A 162 74.93 -34.92 28.43
CA GLU A 162 73.54 -34.72 28.86
C GLU A 162 72.95 -35.98 29.52
N PRO A 163 71.95 -35.86 30.41
CA PRO A 163 71.23 -37.00 30.98
C PRO A 163 70.49 -37.80 29.90
N ASN A 164 70.24 -39.09 30.19
CA ASN A 164 69.51 -39.97 29.28
C ASN A 164 68.05 -39.56 29.08
N ALA A 165 67.42 -39.08 30.17
CA ALA A 165 66.04 -38.62 30.18
C ALA A 165 65.96 -37.10 29.99
N THR A 166 64.96 -36.68 29.23
CA THR A 166 64.65 -35.27 28.96
C THR A 166 63.19 -35.01 29.34
N THR A 167 62.99 -34.11 30.32
CA THR A 167 61.66 -33.55 30.60
C THR A 167 61.31 -32.52 29.53
N TYR A 168 60.05 -32.52 29.09
CA TYR A 168 59.54 -31.61 28.08
C TYR A 168 58.13 -31.13 28.40
N LYS A 169 57.72 -30.03 27.77
CA LYS A 169 56.33 -29.55 27.76
C LYS A 169 55.89 -29.28 26.33
N VAL A 170 54.61 -29.50 26.04
CA VAL A 170 53.99 -29.18 24.75
C VAL A 170 52.76 -28.32 24.95
N SER A 171 52.68 -27.19 24.27
CA SER A 171 51.49 -26.34 24.22
C SER A 171 50.76 -26.54 22.90
N VAL A 172 49.47 -26.83 22.94
CA VAL A 172 48.62 -27.06 21.75
C VAL A 172 47.47 -26.05 21.76
N LEU A 173 47.48 -25.12 20.80
CA LEU A 173 46.35 -24.27 20.44
C LEU A 173 45.54 -24.95 19.33
N ARG A 174 44.24 -25.17 19.58
CA ARG A 174 43.28 -25.74 18.62
C ARG A 174 41.90 -25.12 18.83
N GLY A 175 41.20 -24.71 17.77
CA GLY A 175 39.81 -24.26 17.90
C GLY A 175 39.58 -23.10 18.89
N GLY A 176 40.59 -22.24 19.08
CA GLY A 176 40.56 -21.16 20.09
C GLY A 176 40.77 -21.62 21.54
N VAL A 177 41.17 -22.87 21.78
CA VAL A 177 41.49 -23.43 23.11
C VAL A 177 42.95 -23.80 23.15
N ARG A 178 43.65 -23.46 24.24
CA ARG A 178 45.05 -23.83 24.48
C ARG A 178 45.15 -24.84 25.63
N GLU A 179 45.89 -25.92 25.41
CA GLU A 179 46.15 -26.98 26.38
C GLU A 179 47.66 -27.23 26.48
N ASP A 180 48.19 -27.29 27.70
CA ASP A 180 49.61 -27.56 27.96
C ASP A 180 49.77 -28.98 28.54
N PHE A 181 50.75 -29.72 28.01
CA PHE A 181 51.09 -31.09 28.40
C PHE A 181 52.53 -31.12 28.91
N SER A 182 52.83 -32.02 29.85
CA SER A 182 54.19 -32.26 30.35
C SER A 182 54.52 -33.74 30.24
N GLY A 183 55.78 -34.05 29.98
CA GLY A 183 56.24 -35.43 29.86
C GLY A 183 57.74 -35.57 30.05
N GLU A 184 58.20 -36.81 30.02
CA GLU A 184 59.61 -37.17 30.03
C GLU A 184 59.85 -38.26 28.98
N ILE A 185 60.95 -38.16 28.25
CA ILE A 185 61.33 -39.15 27.25
C ILE A 185 62.82 -39.44 27.38
N ALA A 186 63.18 -40.72 27.34
CA ALA A 186 64.56 -41.17 27.50
C ALA A 186 65.03 -41.86 26.22
N ASP A 187 66.31 -41.68 25.88
CA ASP A 187 66.90 -42.35 24.72
C ASP A 187 66.79 -43.87 24.85
N ASN A 188 66.34 -44.51 23.76
CA ASN A 188 66.18 -45.95 23.63
C ASN A 188 67.15 -46.56 22.60
N GLY A 189 68.12 -45.77 22.11
CA GLY A 189 69.09 -46.17 21.10
C GLY A 189 68.57 -46.13 19.66
N THR A 190 67.38 -45.55 19.43
CA THR A 190 66.79 -45.41 18.09
C THR A 190 66.42 -43.96 17.82
N SER A 191 66.63 -43.50 16.58
CA SER A 191 66.28 -42.13 16.16
C SER A 191 64.77 -41.92 15.89
N ASN A 192 63.94 -42.94 16.13
CA ASN A 192 62.48 -42.91 15.95
C ASN A 192 61.75 -43.22 17.26
N ASN A 193 62.32 -42.76 18.37
CA ASN A 193 61.75 -42.87 19.70
C ASN A 193 60.62 -41.86 19.89
N ARG A 194 59.45 -42.17 19.33
CA ARG A 194 58.29 -41.28 19.31
C ARG A 194 57.35 -41.54 20.49
N ARG A 195 56.99 -40.49 21.20
CA ARG A 195 55.92 -40.47 22.22
C ARG A 195 54.74 -39.64 21.73
N LEU A 196 53.56 -40.26 21.64
CA LEU A 196 52.31 -39.56 21.38
C LEU A 196 52.01 -38.59 22.54
N VAL A 197 51.73 -37.32 22.21
CA VAL A 197 51.34 -36.30 23.18
C VAL A 197 49.83 -36.11 23.17
N ARG A 198 49.26 -35.84 21.99
CA ARG A 198 47.84 -35.52 21.85
C ARG A 198 47.33 -35.85 20.45
N GLU A 199 46.14 -36.42 20.40
CA GLU A 199 45.30 -36.40 19.19
C GLU A 199 44.14 -35.44 19.42
N PHE A 200 43.82 -34.63 18.41
CA PHE A 200 42.67 -33.74 18.43
C PHE A 200 42.02 -33.63 17.06
N GLU A 201 40.76 -33.21 17.03
CA GLU A 201 39.99 -33.04 15.81
C GLU A 201 39.44 -31.62 15.72
N LEU A 202 39.55 -31.01 14.54
CA LEU A 202 38.93 -29.73 14.22
C LEU A 202 37.66 -29.98 13.42
N SER A 203 36.51 -29.74 14.02
CA SER A 203 35.22 -29.85 13.35
C SER A 203 34.88 -28.55 12.63
N PRO A 204 34.41 -28.60 11.37
CA PRO A 204 34.02 -27.41 10.65
C PRO A 204 32.72 -26.82 11.23
N LYS A 205 32.64 -25.49 11.31
CA LYS A 205 31.51 -24.77 11.92
C LYS A 205 31.19 -23.51 11.12
N VAL A 206 29.90 -23.20 11.03
CA VAL A 206 29.38 -21.95 10.45
C VAL A 206 28.62 -21.20 11.53
N GLU A 207 28.94 -19.93 11.68
CA GLU A 207 28.24 -19.02 12.58
C GLU A 207 27.76 -17.80 11.81
N LEU A 208 26.55 -17.36 12.15
CA LEU A 208 25.88 -16.25 11.51
C LEU A 208 25.72 -15.12 12.52
N PHE A 209 25.76 -13.90 12.01
CA PHE A 209 25.48 -12.68 12.74
C PHE A 209 24.59 -11.81 11.85
N THR A 210 23.53 -11.27 12.43
CA THR A 210 22.59 -10.39 11.73
C THR A 210 22.25 -9.21 12.64
N ALA A 211 21.53 -8.23 12.13
CA ALA A 211 21.04 -7.13 12.94
C ALA A 211 20.01 -7.62 13.98
N PRO A 212 20.11 -7.20 15.24
CA PRO A 212 19.23 -7.67 16.31
C PRO A 212 17.79 -7.13 16.18
N GLU A 213 17.63 -5.97 15.54
CA GLU A 213 16.35 -5.33 15.27
C GLU A 213 16.26 -4.96 13.79
N VAL A 214 15.10 -5.28 13.20
CA VAL A 214 14.77 -4.98 11.82
C VAL A 214 13.36 -4.40 11.79
N GLU A 215 13.23 -3.16 11.34
CA GLU A 215 11.91 -2.56 11.08
C GLU A 215 11.60 -2.65 9.58
N LEU A 216 10.42 -3.17 9.25
CA LEU A 216 9.97 -3.36 7.87
C LEU A 216 8.54 -2.85 7.72
N PRO A 217 8.35 -1.58 7.31
CA PRO A 217 7.02 -1.01 7.07
C PRO A 217 6.22 -1.79 5.99
N PRO A 218 4.88 -1.85 6.07
CA PRO A 218 4.06 -2.45 5.01
C PRO A 218 4.33 -1.82 3.63
N GLY A 219 4.51 -2.65 2.60
CA GLY A 219 4.87 -2.22 1.25
C GLY A 219 6.34 -1.90 1.03
N ALA A 220 7.18 -1.92 2.07
CA ALA A 220 8.60 -1.61 1.97
C ALA A 220 9.46 -2.84 1.66
N THR A 221 10.67 -2.56 1.19
CA THR A 221 11.76 -3.55 1.07
C THR A 221 12.91 -3.08 1.95
N GLN A 222 13.49 -3.98 2.74
CA GLN A 222 14.62 -3.70 3.62
C GLN A 222 15.74 -4.70 3.35
N LYS A 223 16.97 -4.19 3.26
CA LYS A 223 18.17 -5.03 3.21
C LYS A 223 18.72 -5.23 4.61
N VAL A 224 18.89 -6.49 5.01
CA VAL A 224 19.38 -6.90 6.32
C VAL A 224 20.80 -7.45 6.15
N PRO A 225 21.83 -6.82 6.74
CA PRO A 225 23.19 -7.32 6.63
C PRO A 225 23.34 -8.63 7.42
N VAL A 226 23.90 -9.64 6.76
CA VAL A 226 24.24 -10.94 7.34
C VAL A 226 25.74 -11.14 7.22
N VAL A 227 26.39 -11.35 8.36
CA VAL A 227 27.82 -11.65 8.47
C VAL A 227 27.99 -13.12 8.82
N VAL A 228 28.95 -13.76 8.17
CA VAL A 228 29.25 -15.18 8.34
C VAL A 228 30.67 -15.36 8.81
N ARG A 229 30.83 -16.10 9.89
CA ARG A 229 32.11 -16.62 10.35
C ARG A 229 32.20 -18.11 10.01
N ARG A 230 33.18 -18.46 9.18
CA ARG A 230 33.50 -19.85 8.83
C ARG A 230 34.70 -20.29 9.66
N LEU A 231 34.54 -21.39 10.39
CA LEU A 231 35.63 -22.04 11.12
C LEU A 231 35.90 -23.37 10.44
N TYR A 232 37.09 -23.53 9.87
CA TYR A 232 37.53 -24.75 9.17
C TYR A 232 36.61 -25.20 8.01
N TYR A 233 35.83 -24.26 7.46
CA TYR A 233 34.94 -24.46 6.30
C TYR A 233 35.21 -23.38 5.25
N ARG A 234 35.26 -23.76 3.97
CA ARG A 234 35.57 -22.82 2.87
C ARG A 234 34.47 -22.70 1.81
N GLY A 235 33.47 -23.57 1.82
CA GLY A 235 32.43 -23.55 0.81
C GLY A 235 31.49 -22.34 0.90
N GLU A 236 30.63 -22.24 -0.10
CA GLU A 236 29.53 -21.30 -0.13
C GLU A 236 28.50 -21.58 0.97
N ILE A 237 27.72 -20.56 1.31
CA ILE A 237 26.69 -20.63 2.36
C ILE A 237 25.41 -20.02 1.81
N ALA A 238 24.38 -20.86 1.69
CA ALA A 238 23.03 -20.44 1.36
C ALA A 238 22.34 -19.93 2.62
N VAL A 239 21.84 -18.70 2.59
CA VAL A 239 21.18 -18.01 3.69
C VAL A 239 19.69 -17.84 3.38
N ALA A 240 18.85 -18.21 4.34
CA ALA A 240 17.41 -18.06 4.29
C ALA A 240 16.88 -17.46 5.60
N ALA A 241 15.70 -16.84 5.55
CA ALA A 241 14.96 -16.47 6.76
C ALA A 241 13.78 -17.43 6.99
N GLU A 242 13.67 -17.92 8.21
CA GLU A 242 12.60 -18.76 8.70
C GLU A 242 11.71 -17.99 9.70
N ASN A 243 10.52 -18.52 9.95
CA ASN A 243 9.52 -17.94 10.85
C ASN A 243 9.04 -16.53 10.45
N LEU A 244 9.03 -16.23 9.16
CA LEU A 244 8.49 -14.97 8.64
C LEU A 244 6.98 -14.84 8.94
N PRO A 245 6.49 -13.64 9.27
CA PRO A 245 5.06 -13.39 9.42
C PRO A 245 4.33 -13.34 8.08
N ASP A 246 2.99 -13.54 8.12
CA ASP A 246 2.15 -13.50 6.93
C ASP A 246 2.30 -12.17 6.17
N GLY A 247 2.56 -12.25 4.87
CA GLY A 247 2.76 -11.08 4.02
C GLY A 247 4.20 -10.54 4.00
N VAL A 248 5.15 -11.19 4.67
CA VAL A 248 6.59 -10.89 4.56
C VAL A 248 7.31 -12.04 3.85
N THR A 249 8.16 -11.71 2.88
CA THR A 249 9.00 -12.66 2.14
C THR A 249 10.48 -12.28 2.22
N ALA A 250 11.35 -13.26 2.02
CA ALA A 250 12.80 -13.05 1.92
C ALA A 250 13.31 -13.58 0.58
N ASP A 251 14.15 -12.80 -0.11
CA ASP A 251 14.82 -13.24 -1.32
C ASP A 251 15.96 -14.21 -0.94
N PRO A 252 16.24 -15.25 -1.76
CA PRO A 252 17.34 -16.17 -1.49
C PRO A 252 18.69 -15.44 -1.53
N LEU A 253 19.54 -15.69 -0.54
CA LEU A 253 20.89 -15.13 -0.47
C LEU A 253 21.91 -16.27 -0.49
N THR A 254 22.93 -16.18 -1.34
CA THR A 254 24.10 -17.08 -1.29
C THR A 254 25.35 -16.24 -1.07
N ILE A 255 26.12 -16.58 -0.04
CA ILE A 255 27.39 -15.94 0.28
C ILE A 255 28.51 -16.83 -0.26
N PRO A 256 29.21 -16.40 -1.33
CA PRO A 256 30.24 -17.21 -1.97
C PRO A 256 31.41 -17.56 -1.05
N GLU A 257 32.23 -18.52 -1.48
CA GLU A 257 33.54 -18.79 -0.88
C GLU A 257 34.36 -17.50 -0.75
N GLY A 258 35.05 -17.33 0.38
CA GLY A 258 35.88 -16.16 0.69
C GLY A 258 35.13 -14.87 1.07
N LYS A 259 33.82 -14.78 0.86
CA LYS A 259 32.99 -13.62 1.29
C LYS A 259 32.50 -13.80 2.71
N THR A 260 32.72 -12.81 3.57
CA THR A 260 32.34 -12.85 4.99
C THR A 260 30.97 -12.25 5.28
N ASP A 261 30.30 -11.66 4.30
CA ASP A 261 29.01 -10.99 4.48
C ASP A 261 28.17 -10.95 3.20
N GLY A 262 26.88 -10.67 3.38
CA GLY A 262 25.90 -10.46 2.31
C GLY A 262 24.68 -9.68 2.82
N GLU A 263 23.79 -9.29 1.92
CA GLU A 263 22.57 -8.55 2.24
C GLU A 263 21.34 -9.42 1.96
N LEU A 264 20.60 -9.80 3.01
CA LEU A 264 19.34 -10.52 2.88
C LEU A 264 18.21 -9.51 2.63
N VAL A 265 17.48 -9.67 1.53
CA VAL A 265 16.40 -8.74 1.17
C VAL A 265 15.08 -9.25 1.72
N LEU A 266 14.46 -8.47 2.62
CA LEU A 266 13.12 -8.71 3.14
C LEU A 266 12.11 -7.76 2.48
N ARG A 267 10.92 -8.28 2.16
CA ARG A 267 9.83 -7.52 1.53
C ARG A 267 8.54 -7.70 2.30
N ALA A 268 7.87 -6.60 2.63
CA ALA A 268 6.52 -6.65 3.20
C ALA A 268 5.50 -6.24 2.14
N GLY A 269 4.46 -7.05 1.94
CA GLY A 269 3.31 -6.66 1.13
C GLY A 269 2.59 -5.45 1.72
N SER A 270 1.84 -4.71 0.90
CA SER A 270 1.04 -3.56 1.35
C SER A 270 -0.08 -3.94 2.35
N GLY A 271 -0.48 -5.21 2.36
CA GLY A 271 -1.43 -5.79 3.32
C GLY A 271 -0.79 -6.47 4.54
N ALA A 272 0.53 -6.32 4.75
CA ALA A 272 1.21 -6.89 5.91
C ALA A 272 0.61 -6.30 7.21
N LYS A 273 0.20 -7.19 8.12
CA LYS A 273 -0.39 -6.80 9.41
C LYS A 273 0.69 -6.35 10.38
N GLU A 274 0.33 -5.48 11.32
CA GLU A 274 1.22 -5.10 12.42
C GLU A 274 1.63 -6.34 13.21
N VAL A 275 2.95 -6.56 13.35
CA VAL A 275 3.48 -7.71 14.07
C VAL A 275 4.90 -7.44 14.56
N LYS A 276 5.20 -7.93 15.76
CA LYS A 276 6.56 -8.08 16.28
C LYS A 276 6.86 -9.57 16.40
N ARG A 277 7.89 -10.05 15.73
CA ARG A 277 8.24 -11.48 15.70
C ARG A 277 9.75 -11.68 15.61
N VAL A 278 10.24 -12.67 16.34
CA VAL A 278 11.62 -13.16 16.17
C VAL A 278 11.68 -14.01 14.91
N ILE A 279 12.47 -13.58 13.94
CA ILE A 279 12.79 -14.36 12.74
C ILE A 279 14.15 -15.02 12.91
N LYS A 280 14.33 -16.17 12.27
CA LYS A 280 15.60 -16.91 12.33
C LYS A 280 16.28 -16.84 10.98
N VAL A 281 17.48 -16.27 10.93
CA VAL A 281 18.34 -16.28 9.74
C VAL A 281 19.19 -17.55 9.82
N VAL A 282 18.99 -18.46 8.88
CA VAL A 282 19.66 -19.77 8.83
C VAL A 282 20.60 -19.82 7.63
N GLY A 283 21.81 -20.31 7.87
CA GLY A 283 22.86 -20.44 6.87
C GLY A 283 23.26 -21.91 6.77
N THR A 284 23.24 -22.44 5.56
CA THR A 284 23.53 -23.84 5.27
C THR A 284 24.62 -23.97 4.22
N GLY A 285 25.55 -24.89 4.41
CA GLY A 285 26.65 -25.13 3.47
C GLY A 285 27.45 -26.37 3.86
N GLY A 286 27.72 -27.26 2.90
CA GLY A 286 28.51 -28.47 3.15
C GLY A 286 27.97 -29.39 4.26
N GLY A 287 26.66 -29.42 4.46
CA GLY A 287 26.00 -30.17 5.56
C GLY A 287 26.03 -29.47 6.93
N LEU A 288 26.64 -28.29 7.02
CA LEU A 288 26.68 -27.48 8.24
C LEU A 288 25.52 -26.50 8.29
N THR A 289 25.08 -26.19 9.50
CA THR A 289 24.01 -25.21 9.76
C THR A 289 24.46 -24.22 10.83
N GLY A 290 24.31 -22.94 10.55
CA GLY A 290 24.40 -21.85 11.54
C GLY A 290 23.09 -21.07 11.57
N SER A 291 22.82 -20.36 12.67
CA SER A 291 21.65 -19.49 12.75
C SER A 291 21.90 -18.25 13.60
N ALA A 292 21.19 -17.16 13.30
CA ALA A 292 21.12 -15.95 14.10
C ALA A 292 19.67 -15.46 14.19
N ASP A 293 19.28 -14.92 15.34
CA ASP A 293 17.95 -14.38 15.55
C ASP A 293 17.91 -12.87 15.29
N ALA A 294 16.79 -12.40 14.72
CA ALA A 294 16.51 -10.97 14.54
C ALA A 294 15.07 -10.66 14.95
N ASN A 295 14.87 -9.54 15.66
CA ASN A 295 13.54 -9.05 16.00
C ASN A 295 12.98 -8.24 14.83
N LEU A 296 12.05 -8.83 14.06
CA LEU A 296 11.35 -8.16 12.99
C LEU A 296 10.11 -7.43 13.52
N THR A 297 10.03 -6.13 13.28
CA THR A 297 8.85 -5.30 13.56
C THR A 297 8.24 -4.81 12.25
N VAL A 298 7.00 -5.19 11.98
CA VAL A 298 6.15 -4.57 10.96
C VAL A 298 5.26 -3.58 11.70
N PRO A 299 5.54 -2.26 11.63
CA PRO A 299 4.72 -1.26 12.31
C PRO A 299 3.34 -1.14 11.66
N ALA A 300 2.37 -0.64 12.43
CA ALA A 300 1.10 -0.19 11.86
C ALA A 300 1.37 0.83 10.74
N PRO A 301 0.62 0.79 9.61
CA PRO A 301 0.81 1.76 8.54
C PRO A 301 0.63 3.17 9.11
N ALA A 302 1.66 4.00 8.99
CA ALA A 302 1.61 5.37 9.47
C ALA A 302 0.52 6.14 8.71
N VAL A 303 -0.60 6.42 9.37
CA VAL A 303 -1.69 7.22 8.79
C VAL A 303 -1.22 8.67 8.71
N ARG A 304 -0.67 9.06 7.56
CA ARG A 304 -0.27 10.45 7.31
C ARG A 304 -1.37 11.15 6.53
N PHE A 305 -1.90 12.23 7.09
CA PHE A 305 -2.74 13.14 6.33
C PHE A 305 -1.89 13.78 5.22
N SER A 306 -2.16 13.44 3.97
CA SER A 306 -1.43 13.93 2.81
C SER A 306 -2.33 14.84 1.99
N VAL A 307 -2.04 16.14 2.03
CA VAL A 307 -2.73 17.13 1.19
C VAL A 307 -2.55 16.78 -0.29
N THR A 308 -1.37 16.30 -0.68
CA THR A 308 -1.09 15.85 -2.05
C THR A 308 -2.02 14.72 -2.46
N THR A 309 -2.22 13.71 -1.61
CA THR A 309 -3.13 12.59 -1.90
C THR A 309 -4.58 13.05 -2.01
N VAL A 310 -5.01 14.00 -1.16
CA VAL A 310 -6.34 14.60 -1.21
C VAL A 310 -6.57 15.32 -2.55
N ILE A 311 -5.60 16.13 -2.99
CA ILE A 311 -5.67 16.83 -4.29
C ILE A 311 -5.68 15.84 -5.45
N ILE A 312 -4.81 14.83 -5.42
CA ILE A 312 -4.71 13.82 -6.47
C ILE A 312 -6.05 13.09 -6.63
N LEU A 313 -6.65 12.62 -5.54
CA LEU A 313 -7.91 11.88 -5.62
C LEU A 313 -9.11 12.80 -5.92
N GLY A 314 -9.10 14.05 -5.45
CA GLY A 314 -10.07 15.07 -5.85
C GLY A 314 -10.06 15.36 -7.36
N ALA A 315 -8.87 15.44 -7.97
CA ALA A 315 -8.74 15.62 -9.41
C ALA A 315 -9.21 14.39 -10.19
N TRP A 316 -8.94 13.19 -9.67
CA TRP A 316 -9.44 11.95 -10.27
C TRP A 316 -10.96 11.88 -10.28
N THR A 317 -11.63 12.21 -9.17
CA THR A 317 -13.10 12.26 -9.11
C THR A 317 -13.67 13.35 -10.01
N ALA A 318 -12.97 14.47 -10.21
CA ALA A 318 -13.33 15.50 -11.18
C ALA A 318 -13.31 14.99 -12.62
N LEU A 319 -12.31 14.21 -13.02
CA LEU A 319 -12.26 13.60 -14.36
C LEU A 319 -13.44 12.64 -14.58
N LEU A 320 -13.78 11.87 -13.55
CA LEU A 320 -14.94 10.98 -13.53
C LEU A 320 -16.27 11.74 -13.73
N ALA A 321 -16.45 12.82 -12.96
CA ALA A 321 -17.61 13.70 -13.03
C ALA A 321 -17.76 14.33 -14.43
N VAL A 322 -16.67 14.83 -15.00
CA VAL A 322 -16.66 15.44 -16.34
C VAL A 322 -17.05 14.40 -17.40
N GLY A 323 -16.48 13.20 -17.35
CA GLY A 323 -16.81 12.12 -18.28
C GLY A 323 -18.30 11.76 -18.26
N LEU A 324 -18.90 11.66 -17.06
CA LEU A 324 -20.33 11.42 -16.92
C LEU A 324 -21.17 12.56 -17.53
N CYS A 325 -20.92 13.80 -17.12
CA CYS A 325 -21.70 14.95 -17.55
C CYS A 325 -21.64 15.16 -19.07
N LEU A 326 -20.47 14.99 -19.69
CA LEU A 326 -20.32 15.08 -21.14
C LEU A 326 -21.08 13.95 -21.86
N ALA A 327 -21.01 12.71 -21.36
CA ALA A 327 -21.74 11.60 -21.96
C ALA A 327 -23.27 11.77 -21.86
N LEU A 328 -23.77 12.29 -20.74
CA LEU A 328 -25.20 12.60 -20.58
C LEU A 328 -25.63 13.72 -21.53
N LEU A 329 -24.82 14.77 -21.69
CA LEU A 329 -25.10 15.84 -22.64
C LEU A 329 -25.16 15.33 -24.09
N VAL A 330 -24.19 14.49 -24.48
CA VAL A 330 -24.17 13.85 -25.81
C VAL A 330 -25.37 12.93 -25.99
N GLY A 331 -25.72 12.15 -24.96
CA GLY A 331 -26.90 11.27 -24.97
C GLY A 331 -28.20 12.05 -25.15
N GLN A 332 -28.38 13.13 -24.41
CA GLN A 332 -29.53 14.03 -24.51
C GLN A 332 -29.62 14.67 -25.91
N ASN A 333 -28.52 15.20 -26.43
CA ASN A 333 -28.49 15.80 -27.76
C ASN A 333 -28.80 14.78 -28.86
N ARG A 334 -28.20 13.59 -28.80
CA ARG A 334 -28.47 12.51 -29.76
C ARG A 334 -29.94 12.06 -29.70
N TYR A 335 -30.52 12.00 -28.52
CA TYR A 335 -31.93 11.67 -28.34
C TYR A 335 -32.87 12.72 -28.93
N LEU A 336 -32.50 14.00 -28.83
CA LEU A 336 -33.22 15.12 -29.45
C LEU A 336 -32.92 15.28 -30.95
N GLY A 337 -32.14 14.40 -31.56
CA GLY A 337 -31.73 14.50 -32.97
C GLY A 337 -30.79 15.67 -33.26
N ARG A 338 -30.15 16.23 -32.24
CA ARG A 338 -29.20 17.35 -32.35
C ARG A 338 -27.75 16.85 -32.45
N PRO A 339 -26.83 17.64 -33.02
CA PRO A 339 -25.39 17.38 -32.93
C PRO A 339 -24.91 17.18 -31.49
N ALA A 340 -23.91 16.32 -31.27
CA ALA A 340 -23.46 15.89 -29.94
C ALA A 340 -23.15 17.04 -28.96
N PHE A 341 -22.60 18.16 -29.46
CA PHE A 341 -22.26 19.36 -28.69
C PHE A 341 -23.05 20.60 -29.13
N ALA A 342 -24.30 20.41 -29.56
CA ALA A 342 -25.16 21.53 -29.92
C ALA A 342 -25.32 22.51 -28.74
N ALA A 343 -25.32 23.81 -29.02
CA ALA A 343 -25.55 24.84 -28.03
C ALA A 343 -26.95 24.66 -27.41
N GLY A 344 -26.99 24.41 -26.11
CA GLY A 344 -28.22 24.44 -25.32
C GLY A 344 -28.36 25.76 -24.58
N ASN A 345 -29.40 25.86 -23.73
CA ASN A 345 -29.59 27.02 -22.85
C ASN A 345 -28.48 27.15 -21.79
N VAL A 346 -27.71 26.07 -21.55
CA VAL A 346 -26.58 26.04 -20.62
C VAL A 346 -25.28 25.85 -21.42
N PRO A 347 -24.29 26.76 -21.29
CA PRO A 347 -22.99 26.60 -21.95
C PRO A 347 -22.25 25.35 -21.46
N ILE A 348 -21.57 24.64 -22.37
CA ILE A 348 -20.76 23.45 -22.03
C ILE A 348 -19.70 23.78 -20.97
N ALA A 349 -19.11 24.98 -21.02
CA ALA A 349 -18.16 25.44 -20.03
C ALA A 349 -18.73 25.41 -18.59
N VAL A 350 -20.00 25.77 -18.41
CA VAL A 350 -20.69 25.75 -17.10
C VAL A 350 -20.91 24.32 -16.63
N VAL A 351 -21.28 23.41 -17.54
CA VAL A 351 -21.44 21.98 -17.24
C VAL A 351 -20.11 21.37 -16.80
N VAL A 352 -19.03 21.64 -17.54
CA VAL A 352 -17.69 21.14 -17.22
C VAL A 352 -17.19 21.74 -15.90
N SER A 353 -17.33 23.05 -15.68
CA SER A 353 -16.89 23.67 -14.42
C SER A 353 -17.68 23.15 -13.21
N GLY A 354 -18.99 22.92 -13.37
CA GLY A 354 -19.83 22.33 -12.34
C GLY A 354 -19.41 20.89 -12.01
N ALA A 355 -19.14 20.08 -13.03
CA ALA A 355 -18.66 18.71 -12.86
C ALA A 355 -17.28 18.66 -12.17
N VAL A 356 -16.34 19.52 -12.57
CA VAL A 356 -15.03 19.65 -11.92
C VAL A 356 -15.18 20.03 -10.45
N ALA A 357 -15.99 21.05 -10.14
CA ALA A 357 -16.23 21.46 -8.76
C ALA A 357 -16.86 20.34 -7.92
N ALA A 358 -17.88 19.67 -8.45
CA ALA A 358 -18.54 18.55 -7.77
C ALA A 358 -17.56 17.40 -7.48
N GLY A 359 -16.72 17.04 -8.46
CA GLY A 359 -15.72 16.00 -8.30
C GLY A 359 -14.61 16.38 -7.32
N LEU A 360 -14.06 17.60 -7.40
CA LEU A 360 -13.04 18.08 -6.47
C LEU A 360 -13.54 18.09 -5.03
N VAL A 361 -14.75 18.63 -4.79
CA VAL A 361 -15.35 18.70 -3.45
C VAL A 361 -15.58 17.30 -2.89
N SER A 362 -16.26 16.44 -3.65
CA SER A 362 -16.59 15.09 -3.18
C SER A 362 -15.35 14.21 -2.95
N GLY A 363 -14.38 14.25 -3.86
CA GLY A 363 -13.13 13.49 -3.71
C GLY A 363 -12.27 14.02 -2.57
N SER A 364 -12.17 15.33 -2.39
CA SER A 364 -11.37 15.90 -1.29
C SER A 364 -11.99 15.58 0.07
N VAL A 365 -13.31 15.73 0.20
CA VAL A 365 -14.05 15.41 1.44
C VAL A 365 -13.96 13.92 1.73
N GLY A 366 -14.22 13.06 0.73
CA GLY A 366 -14.15 11.62 0.86
C GLY A 366 -12.75 11.15 1.29
N GLN A 367 -11.69 11.67 0.65
CA GLN A 367 -10.32 11.31 0.99
C GLN A 367 -9.89 11.83 2.37
N SER A 368 -10.26 13.06 2.72
CA SER A 368 -9.95 13.61 4.04
C SER A 368 -10.61 12.81 5.16
N LEU A 369 -11.88 12.45 4.97
CA LEU A 369 -12.63 11.66 5.93
C LEU A 369 -12.12 10.22 6.01
N TYR A 370 -11.72 9.63 4.87
CA TYR A 370 -11.06 8.32 4.85
C TYR A 370 -9.78 8.33 5.69
N SER A 371 -8.89 9.30 5.47
CA SER A 371 -7.65 9.43 6.23
C SER A 371 -7.89 9.65 7.72
N LEU A 372 -8.88 10.46 8.10
CA LEU A 372 -9.22 10.72 9.50
C LEU A 372 -9.82 9.49 10.18
N LEU A 373 -10.78 8.82 9.54
CA LEU A 373 -11.48 7.67 10.10
C LEU A 373 -10.64 6.39 10.10
N LEU A 374 -9.56 6.34 9.32
CA LEU A 374 -8.59 5.24 9.39
C LEU A 374 -7.97 5.13 10.79
N LEU A 375 -7.79 6.26 11.50
CA LEU A 375 -7.24 6.30 12.87
C LEU A 375 -8.10 5.55 13.90
N VAL A 376 -9.40 5.41 13.63
CA VAL A 376 -10.36 4.71 14.49
C VAL A 376 -10.89 3.42 13.85
N ASN A 377 -10.22 2.93 12.80
CA ASN A 377 -10.58 1.72 12.07
C ASN A 377 -11.95 1.77 11.33
N PHE A 378 -12.41 2.97 10.97
CA PHE A 378 -13.66 3.22 10.21
C PHE A 378 -13.40 3.83 8.82
N GLY A 379 -12.18 3.73 8.28
CA GLY A 379 -11.77 4.41 7.04
C GLY A 379 -12.75 4.25 5.87
N SER A 380 -13.27 3.04 5.64
CA SER A 380 -14.23 2.73 4.56
C SER A 380 -15.48 3.63 4.57
N PHE A 381 -15.89 4.14 5.74
CA PHE A 381 -17.01 5.07 5.83
C PHE A 381 -16.71 6.40 5.11
N GLY A 382 -15.47 6.89 5.16
CA GLY A 382 -15.05 8.09 4.42
C GLY A 382 -15.19 7.94 2.91
N LEU A 383 -14.86 6.75 2.37
CA LEU A 383 -15.06 6.44 0.95
C LEU A 383 -16.53 6.41 0.57
N VAL A 384 -17.39 5.80 1.40
CA VAL A 384 -18.84 5.78 1.18
C VAL A 384 -19.38 7.21 1.13
N VAL A 385 -19.01 8.06 2.09
CA VAL A 385 -19.42 9.47 2.11
C VAL A 385 -18.98 10.20 0.84
N GLY A 386 -17.76 9.96 0.35
CA GLY A 386 -17.26 10.55 -0.90
C GLY A 386 -18.12 10.19 -2.11
N TRP A 387 -18.42 8.90 -2.31
CA TRP A 387 -19.27 8.43 -3.42
C TRP A 387 -20.71 8.93 -3.34
N VAL A 388 -21.28 8.97 -2.13
CA VAL A 388 -22.65 9.47 -1.88
C VAL A 388 -22.73 10.96 -2.17
N LEU A 389 -21.75 11.73 -1.71
CA LEU A 389 -21.66 13.16 -1.97
C LEU A 389 -21.47 13.45 -3.46
N LEU A 390 -20.60 12.69 -4.15
CA LEU A 390 -20.42 12.79 -5.60
C LEU A 390 -21.74 12.53 -6.33
N GLY A 391 -22.44 11.44 -6.00
CA GLY A 391 -23.73 11.10 -6.60
C GLY A 391 -24.76 12.20 -6.40
N ALA A 392 -24.91 12.72 -5.17
CA ALA A 392 -25.87 13.78 -4.86
C ALA A 392 -25.57 15.09 -5.63
N LEU A 393 -24.29 15.51 -5.67
CA LEU A 393 -23.88 16.73 -6.39
C LEU A 393 -24.08 16.60 -7.91
N LEU A 394 -23.76 15.43 -8.49
CA LEU A 394 -23.99 15.17 -9.90
C LEU A 394 -25.48 15.08 -10.24
N GLY A 395 -26.27 14.40 -9.41
CA GLY A 395 -27.72 14.35 -9.55
C GLY A 395 -28.35 15.74 -9.50
N PHE A 396 -27.95 16.58 -8.53
CA PHE A 396 -28.36 17.99 -8.46
C PHE A 396 -27.93 18.76 -9.72
N GLY A 397 -26.68 18.62 -10.16
CA GLY A 397 -26.16 19.27 -11.37
C GLY A 397 -26.97 18.92 -12.63
N VAL A 398 -27.46 17.68 -12.72
CA VAL A 398 -28.30 17.21 -13.84
C VAL A 398 -29.63 17.94 -13.98
N SER A 399 -30.19 18.42 -12.88
CA SER A 399 -31.45 19.17 -12.91
C SER A 399 -31.38 20.50 -13.69
N PHE A 400 -30.20 21.05 -13.91
CA PHE A 400 -30.05 22.31 -14.67
C PHE A 400 -30.15 22.12 -16.20
N PHE A 401 -29.89 20.90 -16.70
CA PHE A 401 -29.93 20.60 -18.14
C PHE A 401 -31.07 19.67 -18.55
N VAL A 402 -31.69 18.96 -17.60
CA VAL A 402 -32.92 18.20 -17.83
C VAL A 402 -34.13 19.09 -17.50
N PRO A 403 -34.92 19.52 -18.50
CA PRO A 403 -36.10 20.34 -18.23
C PRO A 403 -37.10 19.60 -17.34
N ASN A 404 -37.74 20.33 -16.43
CA ASN A 404 -38.82 19.82 -15.57
C ASN A 404 -38.40 18.72 -14.56
N LEU A 405 -37.10 18.59 -14.28
CA LEU A 405 -36.58 17.73 -13.22
C LEU A 405 -36.43 18.51 -11.91
N ASP A 406 -37.16 18.08 -10.88
CA ASP A 406 -37.05 18.64 -9.53
C ASP A 406 -35.65 18.39 -8.94
N GLN A 407 -35.03 19.45 -8.40
CA GLN A 407 -33.66 19.43 -7.89
C GLN A 407 -33.47 18.45 -6.73
N ASN A 408 -34.45 18.36 -5.82
CA ASN A 408 -34.37 17.49 -4.65
C ASN A 408 -34.50 16.02 -5.06
N LYS A 409 -35.41 15.72 -5.99
CA LYS A 409 -35.55 14.36 -6.55
C LYS A 409 -34.31 13.93 -7.31
N ALA A 410 -33.70 14.84 -8.07
CA ALA A 410 -32.47 14.57 -8.81
C ALA A 410 -31.29 14.31 -7.88
N ALA A 411 -31.13 15.12 -6.83
CA ALA A 411 -30.11 14.93 -5.80
C ALA A 411 -30.31 13.61 -5.04
N LEU A 412 -31.56 13.26 -4.69
CA LEU A 412 -31.90 11.99 -4.03
C LEU A 412 -31.60 10.77 -4.91
N ALA A 413 -31.96 10.82 -6.20
CA ALA A 413 -31.61 9.77 -7.16
C ALA A 413 -30.09 9.63 -7.30
N GLY A 414 -29.39 10.76 -7.32
CA GLY A 414 -27.93 10.83 -7.29
C GLY A 414 -27.33 10.19 -6.04
N LEU A 415 -27.88 10.46 -4.86
CA LEU A 415 -27.47 9.88 -3.57
C LEU A 415 -27.57 8.35 -3.61
N ILE A 416 -28.69 7.81 -4.09
CA ILE A 416 -28.90 6.37 -4.26
C ILE A 416 -27.88 5.78 -5.24
N GLY A 417 -27.64 6.46 -6.37
CA GLY A 417 -26.59 6.07 -7.32
C GLY A 417 -25.19 6.07 -6.69
N GLY A 418 -24.90 7.05 -5.83
CA GLY A 418 -23.67 7.13 -5.04
C GLY A 418 -23.51 5.98 -4.05
N LEU A 419 -24.57 5.60 -3.34
CA LEU A 419 -24.57 4.44 -2.44
C LEU A 419 -24.31 3.12 -3.19
N LEU A 420 -24.98 2.92 -4.33
CA LEU A 420 -24.78 1.74 -5.16
C LEU A 420 -23.37 1.72 -5.78
N GLY A 421 -22.86 2.89 -6.20
CA GLY A 421 -21.47 3.07 -6.61
C GLY A 421 -20.47 2.72 -5.51
N ALA A 422 -20.71 3.17 -4.28
CA ALA A 422 -19.87 2.84 -3.12
C ALA A 422 -19.86 1.34 -2.82
N ALA A 423 -21.03 0.68 -2.86
CA ALA A 423 -21.14 -0.76 -2.66
C ALA A 423 -20.39 -1.55 -3.74
N ALA A 424 -20.53 -1.16 -5.01
CA ALA A 424 -19.81 -1.75 -6.13
C ALA A 424 -18.29 -1.53 -6.02
N TYR A 425 -17.87 -0.36 -5.55
CA TYR A 425 -16.47 -0.07 -5.26
C TYR A 425 -15.91 -1.02 -4.19
N LEU A 426 -16.58 -1.13 -3.04
CA LEU A 426 -16.13 -1.98 -1.94
C LEU A 426 -16.07 -3.46 -2.35
N GLY A 427 -17.04 -3.93 -3.14
CA GLY A 427 -17.01 -5.29 -3.68
C GLY A 427 -15.84 -5.53 -4.64
N GLY A 428 -15.60 -4.60 -5.58
CA GLY A 428 -14.52 -4.71 -6.56
C GLY A 428 -13.11 -4.57 -5.98
N SER A 429 -12.95 -3.78 -4.91
CA SER A 429 -11.65 -3.56 -4.27
C SER A 429 -11.04 -4.81 -3.65
N SER A 430 -11.83 -5.87 -3.43
CA SER A 430 -11.30 -7.18 -2.98
C SER A 430 -10.29 -7.80 -3.95
N ALA A 431 -10.38 -7.48 -5.25
CA ALA A 431 -9.45 -7.93 -6.29
C ALA A 431 -8.49 -6.83 -6.77
N GLY A 432 -8.50 -5.66 -6.11
CA GLY A 432 -7.61 -4.53 -6.38
C GLY A 432 -8.35 -3.19 -6.52
N ASP A 433 -7.72 -2.11 -6.05
CA ASP A 433 -8.29 -0.74 -6.04
C ASP A 433 -8.78 -0.27 -7.42
N TRP A 434 -8.05 -0.62 -8.49
CA TRP A 434 -8.39 -0.22 -9.85
C TRP A 434 -9.76 -0.79 -10.28
N LEU A 435 -10.03 -2.04 -9.89
CA LEU A 435 -11.27 -2.74 -10.22
C LEU A 435 -12.42 -2.20 -9.36
N GLY A 436 -12.16 -1.90 -8.08
CA GLY A 436 -13.10 -1.17 -7.23
C GLY A 436 -13.54 0.15 -7.88
N ARG A 437 -12.59 0.98 -8.33
CA ARG A 437 -12.90 2.24 -9.02
C ARG A 437 -13.68 2.04 -10.31
N PHE A 438 -13.33 1.03 -11.11
CA PHE A 438 -14.06 0.66 -12.32
C PHE A 438 -15.52 0.29 -12.03
N CYS A 439 -15.74 -0.65 -11.09
CA CYS A 439 -17.07 -1.11 -10.71
C CYS A 439 -17.92 0.01 -10.12
N GLY A 440 -17.35 0.83 -9.23
CA GLY A 440 -18.02 1.99 -8.65
C GLY A 440 -18.40 3.04 -9.69
N ALA A 441 -17.48 3.37 -10.61
CA ALA A 441 -17.72 4.29 -11.71
C ALA A 441 -18.84 3.80 -12.65
N ALA A 442 -18.78 2.54 -13.07
CA ALA A 442 -19.79 1.95 -13.94
C ALA A 442 -21.17 1.95 -13.28
N ALA A 443 -21.25 1.54 -12.01
CA ALA A 443 -22.50 1.50 -11.26
C ALA A 443 -23.10 2.90 -11.04
N LEU A 444 -22.28 3.88 -10.64
CA LEU A 444 -22.71 5.27 -10.48
C LEU A 444 -23.27 5.83 -11.79
N GLY A 445 -22.48 5.72 -12.87
CA GLY A 445 -22.86 6.22 -14.19
C GLY A 445 -24.13 5.54 -14.71
N PHE A 446 -24.25 4.22 -14.54
CA PHE A 446 -25.46 3.48 -14.90
C PHE A 446 -26.69 3.97 -14.14
N CYS A 447 -26.57 4.16 -12.83
CA CYS A 447 -27.68 4.62 -12.00
C CYS A 447 -28.12 6.04 -12.36
N ILE A 448 -27.18 6.97 -12.54
CA ILE A 448 -27.52 8.35 -12.91
C ILE A 448 -28.12 8.40 -14.31
N GLY A 449 -27.55 7.69 -15.30
CA GLY A 449 -28.09 7.63 -16.66
C GLY A 449 -29.49 7.02 -16.70
N THR A 450 -29.72 5.95 -15.93
CA THR A 450 -31.05 5.32 -15.80
C THR A 450 -32.04 6.28 -15.13
N ALA A 451 -31.65 6.98 -14.07
CA ALA A 451 -32.50 7.93 -13.37
C ALA A 451 -32.95 9.08 -14.28
N VAL A 452 -32.04 9.64 -15.10
CA VAL A 452 -32.37 10.66 -16.10
C VAL A 452 -33.40 10.12 -17.10
N ALA A 453 -33.22 8.91 -17.60
CA ALA A 453 -34.14 8.34 -18.58
C ALA A 453 -35.49 7.95 -17.98
N ILE A 454 -35.54 7.52 -16.72
CA ILE A 454 -36.80 7.25 -16.00
C ILE A 454 -37.56 8.56 -15.78
N VAL A 455 -36.88 9.60 -15.30
CA VAL A 455 -37.44 10.95 -15.15
C VAL A 455 -38.01 11.42 -16.49
N GLU A 456 -37.20 11.35 -17.55
CA GLU A 456 -37.65 11.75 -18.88
C GLU A 456 -38.83 10.90 -19.39
N ALA A 457 -38.82 9.59 -19.16
CA ALA A 457 -39.92 8.71 -19.54
C ALA A 457 -41.19 8.93 -18.70
N ALA A 458 -41.04 9.37 -17.44
CA ALA A 458 -42.14 9.69 -16.54
C ALA A 458 -42.77 11.05 -16.86
N PHE A 459 -42.00 12.02 -17.39
CA PHE A 459 -42.50 13.34 -17.76
C PHE A 459 -43.02 13.46 -19.19
N ARG A 460 -42.86 12.45 -20.04
CA ARG A 460 -43.28 12.48 -21.45
C ARG A 460 -44.65 11.89 -21.72
N ARG A 461 -45.72 12.37 -21.09
CA ARG A 461 -47.07 11.99 -21.54
C ARG A 461 -48.16 13.05 -21.44
N ALA A 462 -47.88 14.34 -21.51
CA ALA A 462 -48.95 15.30 -21.80
C ALA A 462 -49.05 15.52 -23.33
N TRP A 463 -50.14 15.10 -23.97
CA TRP A 463 -50.44 15.49 -25.37
C TRP A 463 -51.86 16.00 -25.48
N LEU A 464 -52.07 16.88 -26.44
CA LEU A 464 -53.36 17.40 -26.82
C LEU A 464 -53.86 16.60 -28.02
N GLU A 465 -54.95 15.88 -27.85
CA GLU A 465 -55.73 15.35 -28.95
C GLU A 465 -56.58 16.49 -29.53
N VAL A 466 -56.39 16.78 -30.80
CA VAL A 466 -57.03 17.89 -31.50
C VAL A 466 -57.92 17.28 -32.58
N ARG A 467 -59.23 17.40 -32.41
CA ARG A 467 -60.22 16.81 -33.30
C ARG A 467 -60.89 17.88 -34.18
N PHE A 468 -60.69 17.77 -35.49
CA PHE A 468 -61.28 18.60 -36.54
C PHE A 468 -62.53 17.88 -37.10
N GLY A 469 -63.71 18.20 -36.55
CA GLY A 469 -64.96 17.52 -36.94
C GLY A 469 -64.97 16.03 -36.60
N ASP A 470 -65.72 15.22 -37.35
CA ASP A 470 -65.99 13.81 -36.99
C ASP A 470 -64.94 12.80 -37.52
N ARG A 471 -64.00 13.23 -38.38
CA ARG A 471 -63.12 12.30 -39.13
C ARG A 471 -61.62 12.60 -39.10
N GLU A 472 -61.20 13.71 -38.51
CA GLU A 472 -59.78 14.10 -38.51
C GLU A 472 -59.32 14.42 -37.08
N THR A 473 -58.30 13.68 -36.61
CA THR A 473 -57.70 13.86 -35.30
C THR A 473 -56.18 13.93 -35.46
N ILE A 474 -55.56 14.91 -34.81
CA ILE A 474 -54.10 15.02 -34.70
C ILE A 474 -53.68 15.04 -33.23
N HIS A 475 -52.47 14.59 -32.95
CA HIS A 475 -51.89 14.61 -31.61
C HIS A 475 -50.75 15.61 -31.55
N VAL A 476 -50.83 16.57 -30.63
CA VAL A 476 -49.81 17.60 -30.42
C VAL A 476 -49.21 17.43 -29.04
N ASN A 477 -47.91 17.17 -28.96
CA ASN A 477 -47.24 17.01 -27.67
C ASN A 477 -47.21 18.34 -26.91
N LEU A 478 -47.51 18.29 -25.61
CA LEU A 478 -47.47 19.45 -24.72
C LEU A 478 -46.10 19.53 -24.05
N GLY A 479 -45.54 20.74 -24.00
CA GLY A 479 -44.25 21.03 -23.39
C GLY A 479 -44.28 22.38 -22.66
N PRO A 480 -43.12 22.89 -22.21
CA PRO A 480 -43.03 24.21 -21.58
C PRO A 480 -43.32 25.35 -22.56
N GLU A 481 -43.09 25.13 -23.86
CA GLU A 481 -43.55 26.06 -24.90
C GLU A 481 -45.06 25.91 -25.13
N PRO A 482 -45.83 27.00 -25.08
CA PRO A 482 -47.28 26.94 -25.21
C PRO A 482 -47.71 26.57 -26.61
N VAL A 483 -48.50 25.49 -26.71
CA VAL A 483 -49.27 25.15 -27.89
C VAL A 483 -50.43 26.13 -27.98
N LYS A 484 -50.37 27.03 -28.96
CA LYS A 484 -51.37 28.09 -29.17
C LYS A 484 -52.46 27.57 -30.11
N VAL A 485 -53.71 27.69 -29.71
CA VAL A 485 -54.89 27.33 -30.51
C VAL A 485 -55.73 28.57 -30.76
N GLY A 486 -56.10 28.84 -32.02
CA GLY A 486 -56.85 30.05 -32.36
C GLY A 486 -57.12 30.22 -33.86
N GLY A 487 -57.85 31.27 -34.20
CA GLY A 487 -58.33 31.56 -35.56
C GLY A 487 -57.28 32.12 -36.50
N ASN A 488 -56.16 32.64 -35.98
CA ASN A 488 -55.07 33.18 -36.78
C ASN A 488 -53.98 32.13 -37.00
N ALA A 489 -53.88 31.60 -38.23
CA ALA A 489 -52.94 30.56 -38.61
C ALA A 489 -51.45 30.97 -38.49
N GLN A 490 -51.14 32.28 -38.49
CA GLN A 490 -49.77 32.76 -38.34
C GLN A 490 -49.33 32.87 -36.88
N LEU A 491 -50.29 32.94 -35.93
CA LEU A 491 -50.01 33.10 -34.50
C LEU A 491 -50.21 31.81 -33.70
N CYS A 492 -50.88 30.81 -34.27
CA CYS A 492 -51.28 29.59 -33.58
C CYS A 492 -50.61 28.34 -34.15
N THR A 493 -50.22 27.44 -33.26
CA THR A 493 -49.73 26.10 -33.58
C THR A 493 -50.85 25.22 -34.15
N VAL A 494 -52.07 25.42 -33.66
CA VAL A 494 -53.28 24.74 -34.14
C VAL A 494 -54.27 25.79 -34.62
N TRP A 495 -54.58 25.74 -35.91
CA TRP A 495 -55.57 26.63 -36.50
C TRP A 495 -56.99 26.14 -36.20
N ALA A 496 -57.81 27.02 -35.63
CA ALA A 496 -59.18 26.73 -35.25
C ALA A 496 -60.13 27.74 -35.89
N ARG A 497 -60.85 27.32 -36.94
CA ARG A 497 -61.77 28.20 -37.67
C ARG A 497 -62.89 28.70 -36.75
N GLY A 498 -63.13 30.02 -36.74
CA GLY A 498 -64.15 30.65 -35.90
C GLY A 498 -63.77 30.85 -34.43
N ALA A 499 -62.51 30.62 -34.04
CA ALA A 499 -61.99 30.96 -32.73
C ALA A 499 -61.37 32.38 -32.70
N ALA A 500 -61.12 32.93 -31.51
CA ALA A 500 -60.33 34.16 -31.34
C ALA A 500 -58.90 33.98 -31.89
N ASP A 501 -58.21 35.08 -32.27
CA ASP A 501 -56.87 35.07 -32.89
C ASP A 501 -55.89 34.13 -32.19
N VAL A 502 -55.88 34.18 -30.85
CA VAL A 502 -55.36 33.13 -29.97
C VAL A 502 -56.44 32.90 -28.92
N ALA A 503 -57.06 31.72 -28.92
CA ALA A 503 -58.15 31.39 -28.02
C ALA A 503 -57.66 30.67 -26.76
N LEU A 504 -56.80 29.65 -26.93
CA LEU A 504 -56.29 28.83 -25.83
C LEU A 504 -54.78 28.64 -25.96
N ARG A 505 -54.11 28.49 -24.82
CA ARG A 505 -52.72 28.04 -24.74
C ARG A 505 -52.59 26.88 -23.78
N TYR A 506 -51.99 25.81 -24.25
CA TYR A 506 -51.67 24.65 -23.42
C TYR A 506 -50.17 24.55 -23.25
N PHE A 507 -49.70 24.51 -22.00
CA PHE A 507 -48.29 24.31 -21.68
C PHE A 507 -48.16 23.50 -20.39
N VAL A 508 -46.97 22.92 -20.19
CA VAL A 508 -46.64 22.19 -18.97
C VAL A 508 -45.81 23.10 -18.07
N ARG A 509 -46.30 23.34 -16.85
CA ARG A 509 -45.60 24.10 -15.81
C ARG A 509 -45.59 23.29 -14.51
N ASN A 510 -44.41 23.12 -13.90
CA ASN A 510 -44.25 22.35 -12.67
C ASN A 510 -44.82 20.91 -12.75
N GLY A 511 -44.70 20.27 -13.92
CA GLY A 511 -45.25 18.93 -14.16
C GLY A 511 -46.78 18.83 -14.28
N GLN A 512 -47.49 19.97 -14.29
CA GLN A 512 -48.94 20.03 -14.50
C GLN A 512 -49.26 20.66 -15.86
N VAL A 513 -50.32 20.19 -16.52
CA VAL A 513 -50.81 20.83 -17.75
C VAL A 513 -51.63 22.05 -17.34
N VAL A 514 -51.28 23.21 -17.89
CA VAL A 514 -51.99 24.47 -17.67
C VAL A 514 -52.70 24.83 -18.97
N CYS A 515 -53.98 25.16 -18.85
CA CYS A 515 -54.79 25.75 -19.90
C CYS A 515 -54.96 27.25 -19.58
N GLU A 516 -54.40 28.11 -20.41
CA GLU A 516 -54.64 29.56 -20.36
C GLU A 516 -55.69 29.92 -21.42
N ASP A 517 -56.78 30.57 -20.99
CA ASP A 517 -57.72 31.25 -21.87
C ASP A 517 -57.12 32.61 -22.23
N ALA A 518 -56.63 32.73 -23.47
CA ALA A 518 -55.81 33.87 -23.88
C ALA A 518 -56.57 35.22 -23.92
N PRO A 519 -57.87 35.27 -24.29
CA PRO A 519 -58.67 36.49 -24.19
C PRO A 519 -58.88 36.98 -22.75
N THR A 520 -59.10 36.08 -21.80
CA THR A 520 -59.39 36.43 -20.39
C THR A 520 -58.15 36.41 -19.48
N ARG A 521 -57.02 35.88 -19.97
CA ARG A 521 -55.79 35.60 -19.21
C ARG A 521 -56.03 34.77 -17.95
N SER A 522 -57.06 33.92 -17.97
CA SER A 522 -57.34 33.01 -16.86
C SER A 522 -56.55 31.71 -17.07
N GLU A 523 -55.80 31.29 -16.06
CA GLU A 523 -55.04 30.03 -16.06
C GLU A 523 -55.75 28.99 -15.18
N SER A 524 -55.86 27.76 -15.67
CA SER A 524 -56.33 26.63 -14.89
C SER A 524 -55.45 25.39 -15.08
N VAL A 525 -55.25 24.65 -14.01
CA VAL A 525 -54.57 23.35 -14.06
C VAL A 525 -55.56 22.30 -14.55
N VAL A 526 -55.17 21.56 -15.59
CA VAL A 526 -56.03 20.58 -16.28
C VAL A 526 -55.39 19.19 -16.26
N GLY A 527 -56.21 18.16 -16.19
CA GLY A 527 -55.80 16.75 -16.12
C GLY A 527 -56.31 15.89 -17.29
N GLU A 528 -56.08 14.58 -17.21
CA GLU A 528 -56.56 13.58 -18.19
C GLU A 528 -58.05 13.77 -18.53
N GLY A 529 -58.37 13.73 -19.81
CA GLY A 529 -59.74 13.81 -20.34
C GLY A 529 -60.33 15.22 -20.35
N HIS A 530 -59.62 16.23 -19.84
CA HIS A 530 -60.11 17.62 -19.89
C HIS A 530 -60.32 18.07 -21.33
N THR A 531 -61.54 18.45 -21.66
CA THR A 531 -61.95 18.81 -23.02
C THR A 531 -62.40 20.27 -23.11
N ARG A 532 -61.92 20.98 -24.13
CA ARG A 532 -62.29 22.37 -24.45
C ARG A 532 -62.52 22.51 -25.94
N THR A 533 -63.42 23.41 -26.33
CA THR A 533 -63.66 23.78 -27.72
C THR A 533 -63.06 25.13 -28.02
N ALA A 534 -62.46 25.26 -29.20
CA ALA A 534 -62.03 26.52 -29.79
C ALA A 534 -62.53 26.54 -31.24
N GLY A 535 -63.53 27.36 -31.54
CA GLY A 535 -64.15 27.40 -32.88
C GLY A 535 -64.69 26.03 -33.29
N THR A 536 -64.23 25.51 -34.43
CA THR A 536 -64.62 24.20 -34.98
C THR A 536 -63.82 23.01 -34.43
N VAL A 537 -62.89 23.23 -33.49
CA VAL A 537 -61.94 22.21 -33.02
C VAL A 537 -62.21 21.85 -31.56
N THR A 538 -62.19 20.55 -31.28
CA THR A 538 -62.28 20.01 -29.91
C THR A 538 -60.90 19.55 -29.46
N LEU A 539 -60.47 20.00 -28.28
CA LEU A 539 -59.16 19.73 -27.69
C LEU A 539 -59.35 18.87 -26.45
N THR A 540 -58.74 17.69 -26.41
CA THR A 540 -58.76 16.81 -25.24
C THR A 540 -57.34 16.60 -24.73
N VAL A 541 -57.14 16.85 -23.43
CA VAL A 541 -55.83 16.68 -22.79
C VAL A 541 -55.67 15.22 -22.36
N HIS A 542 -54.56 14.63 -22.74
CA HIS A 542 -54.13 13.33 -22.24
C HIS A 542 -52.83 13.50 -21.48
N THR A 543 -52.82 13.07 -20.22
CA THR A 543 -51.69 12.94 -19.32
C THR A 543 -51.44 11.45 -19.06
N GLY A 544 -50.58 10.81 -19.84
CA GLY A 544 -50.31 9.39 -19.68
C GLY A 544 -49.60 9.09 -18.35
N GLY A 545 -50.39 8.64 -17.39
CA GLY A 545 -49.95 8.21 -16.08
C GLY A 545 -51.13 8.21 -15.13
N ALA A 546 -51.79 7.05 -15.02
CA ALA A 546 -52.83 6.63 -14.08
C ALA A 546 -53.56 7.73 -13.27
N ALA A 547 -54.87 7.83 -13.52
CA ALA A 547 -55.84 8.59 -12.76
C ALA A 547 -55.49 8.76 -11.26
N ALA A 548 -55.01 9.95 -10.90
CA ALA A 548 -55.18 10.46 -9.55
C ALA A 548 -56.59 11.05 -9.47
N SER A 549 -57.56 10.20 -9.15
CA SER A 549 -58.88 10.66 -8.75
C SER A 549 -58.74 11.53 -7.49
N SER A 550 -59.10 12.80 -7.59
CA SER A 550 -59.41 13.64 -6.45
C SER A 550 -60.62 13.06 -5.71
N GLY A 551 -60.38 12.24 -4.69
CA GLY A 551 -61.39 11.74 -3.76
C GLY A 551 -61.21 12.39 -2.40
N GLY A 552 -62.18 13.21 -2.00
CA GLY A 552 -62.18 13.94 -0.73
C GLY A 552 -62.24 13.03 0.50
N LEU A 553 -61.82 13.60 1.62
CA LEU A 553 -61.86 13.01 2.96
C LEU A 553 -63.28 12.59 3.38
N THR A 554 -63.47 11.33 3.78
CA THR A 554 -64.33 10.95 4.93
C THR A 554 -63.89 9.59 5.52
N SER A 555 -63.94 9.51 6.86
CA SER A 555 -63.52 8.44 7.79
C SER A 555 -64.24 7.07 7.66
N PRO A 556 -63.73 5.98 8.31
CA PRO A 556 -64.07 4.59 7.99
C PRO A 556 -65.24 4.04 8.80
N VAL A 557 -65.98 3.09 8.19
CA VAL A 557 -66.97 2.24 8.87
C VAL A 557 -66.61 0.75 8.67
N ARG A 558 -66.68 0.02 9.79
CA ARG A 558 -66.39 -1.40 10.03
C ARG A 558 -67.35 -2.35 9.29
N PRO A 559 -66.91 -3.58 8.97
CA PRO A 559 -67.73 -4.73 9.39
C PRO A 559 -66.91 -5.94 9.91
N GLU A 560 -67.55 -6.71 10.78
CA GLU A 560 -67.23 -8.09 11.23
C GLU A 560 -68.58 -8.86 11.24
N PRO A 561 -68.66 -10.20 11.44
CA PRO A 561 -67.74 -11.31 11.10
C PRO A 561 -68.49 -12.57 10.56
N VAL A 562 -67.84 -13.53 9.88
CA VAL A 562 -68.24 -14.96 9.88
C VAL A 562 -67.01 -15.88 9.68
N ALA A 563 -66.94 -16.98 10.45
CA ALA A 563 -65.95 -18.07 10.48
C ALA A 563 -66.65 -19.43 10.17
N PRO A 564 -66.04 -20.64 10.25
CA PRO A 564 -64.66 -21.12 9.97
C PRO A 564 -64.56 -22.45 9.14
N LYS A 565 -63.35 -22.73 8.58
CA LYS A 565 -62.56 -24.01 8.44
C LYS A 565 -63.19 -25.36 7.99
N PRO A 566 -62.47 -26.25 7.25
CA PRO A 566 -61.46 -27.14 7.88
C PRO A 566 -60.13 -27.47 7.13
N VAL A 567 -59.28 -28.12 7.94
CA VAL A 567 -57.84 -28.41 7.92
C VAL A 567 -57.44 -29.68 7.15
N ALA A 568 -56.30 -29.59 6.41
CA ALA A 568 -55.13 -30.49 6.20
C ALA A 568 -55.29 -32.03 5.94
N PRO A 569 -54.25 -32.73 5.41
CA PRO A 569 -53.01 -33.01 6.16
C PRO A 569 -51.68 -32.93 5.36
N LYS A 570 -50.59 -33.03 6.13
CA LYS A 570 -49.15 -33.00 5.78
C LYS A 570 -48.58 -34.41 5.55
N VAL A 571 -47.32 -34.41 5.05
CA VAL A 571 -46.15 -35.27 5.36
C VAL A 571 -45.74 -36.24 4.25
N ALA A 572 -44.52 -36.09 3.73
CA ALA A 572 -43.39 -37.00 3.98
C ALA A 572 -42.17 -36.68 3.08
N GLU A 573 -41.01 -36.50 3.72
CA GLU A 573 -39.68 -36.72 3.15
C GLU A 573 -39.38 -38.24 3.26
N PRO A 574 -38.51 -38.85 2.43
CA PRO A 574 -37.19 -39.21 2.97
C PRO A 574 -35.99 -39.32 1.98
N ALA A 575 -34.81 -39.13 2.58
CA ALA A 575 -33.56 -39.92 2.50
C ALA A 575 -32.63 -39.97 1.26
N LYS A 576 -31.33 -39.82 1.58
CA LYS A 576 -30.12 -40.13 0.79
C LYS A 576 -29.92 -41.64 0.59
N ALA A 577 -29.33 -42.09 -0.53
CA ALA A 577 -27.88 -42.42 -0.66
C ALA A 577 -27.54 -43.44 -1.80
N VAL A 578 -26.32 -43.28 -2.35
CA VAL A 578 -25.39 -44.25 -3.01
C VAL A 578 -25.68 -44.82 -4.43
N GLY A 579 -24.81 -44.44 -5.39
CA GLY A 579 -23.92 -45.35 -6.14
C GLY A 579 -24.36 -45.94 -7.50
N GLY A 580 -23.54 -45.68 -8.53
CA GLY A 580 -23.09 -46.73 -9.48
C GLY A 580 -23.68 -46.80 -10.90
N SER A 581 -22.93 -46.24 -11.87
CA SER A 581 -22.69 -46.65 -13.28
C SER A 581 -23.80 -47.23 -14.19
N SER A 582 -23.98 -46.66 -15.39
CA SER A 582 -23.57 -47.24 -16.70
C SER A 582 -24.20 -46.55 -17.93
N GLY A 583 -23.40 -46.38 -19.00
CA GLY A 583 -23.78 -46.28 -20.44
C GLY A 583 -24.52 -45.03 -20.92
N GLY A 584 -23.94 -44.09 -21.68
CA GLY A 584 -23.59 -44.19 -23.11
C GLY A 584 -24.80 -43.76 -23.97
N LEU A 585 -24.80 -42.88 -24.98
CA LEU A 585 -23.86 -42.24 -25.91
C LEU A 585 -24.52 -40.90 -26.35
N THR A 586 -23.80 -39.85 -26.73
CA THR A 586 -23.61 -39.47 -28.15
C THR A 586 -22.68 -38.25 -28.29
N SER A 587 -21.80 -38.35 -29.29
CA SER A 587 -20.81 -37.39 -29.84
C SER A 587 -21.43 -36.10 -30.43
N PRO A 588 -20.66 -35.00 -30.73
CA PRO A 588 -19.60 -35.01 -31.76
C PRO A 588 -18.39 -34.04 -31.68
N ALA A 589 -17.42 -34.38 -32.54
CA ALA A 589 -16.50 -33.52 -33.31
C ALA A 589 -15.20 -32.99 -32.68
N SER A 590 -14.12 -33.72 -32.99
CA SER A 590 -12.86 -33.30 -33.65
C SER A 590 -12.33 -31.87 -33.43
N GLN A 591 -11.19 -31.78 -32.71
CA GLN A 591 -10.27 -30.63 -32.73
C GLN A 591 -9.09 -30.91 -33.69
N PRO A 592 -8.66 -29.94 -34.52
CA PRO A 592 -7.34 -29.95 -35.15
C PRO A 592 -6.28 -29.26 -34.26
N ALA A 593 -5.05 -29.76 -34.36
CA ALA A 593 -3.85 -29.27 -33.68
C ALA A 593 -3.44 -27.84 -34.08
N PRO A 594 -2.72 -27.09 -33.22
CA PRO A 594 -2.28 -25.73 -33.50
C PRO A 594 -1.09 -25.65 -34.48
N PRO A 595 -1.00 -24.62 -35.34
CA PRO A 595 0.16 -24.42 -36.21
C PRO A 595 1.35 -23.81 -35.47
N ALA A 596 2.53 -24.18 -35.95
CA ALA A 596 3.85 -23.82 -35.45
C ALA A 596 4.18 -22.31 -35.50
N ALA A 597 5.00 -21.88 -34.55
CA ALA A 597 5.51 -20.52 -34.41
C ALA A 597 6.43 -20.10 -35.57
N ARG A 598 6.30 -18.84 -35.98
CA ARG A 598 7.11 -18.16 -37.00
C ARG A 598 8.35 -17.52 -36.35
N PRO A 599 9.55 -17.57 -36.96
CA PRO A 599 10.75 -16.96 -36.38
C PRO A 599 10.77 -15.43 -36.51
N GLU A 600 11.29 -14.79 -35.47
CA GLU A 600 11.51 -13.34 -35.31
C GLU A 600 12.68 -12.84 -36.20
N PRO A 601 12.64 -11.60 -36.76
CA PRO A 601 13.74 -11.04 -37.53
C PRO A 601 14.89 -10.50 -36.64
N PRO A 602 16.15 -10.52 -37.11
CA PRO A 602 17.31 -10.15 -36.30
C PRO A 602 17.43 -8.63 -36.09
N LYS A 603 17.91 -8.26 -34.89
CA LYS A 603 18.20 -6.87 -34.48
C LYS A 603 19.44 -6.31 -35.20
N PRO A 604 19.53 -4.98 -35.45
CA PRO A 604 20.68 -4.37 -36.09
C PRO A 604 21.92 -4.36 -35.18
N VAL A 605 23.05 -4.75 -35.75
CA VAL A 605 24.39 -4.68 -35.16
C VAL A 605 24.90 -3.23 -35.23
N ALA A 606 25.34 -2.67 -34.10
CA ALA A 606 26.05 -1.40 -34.04
C ALA A 606 27.54 -1.62 -34.41
N PRO A 607 28.19 -0.68 -35.13
CA PRO A 607 29.56 -0.86 -35.57
C PRO A 607 30.56 -0.73 -34.42
N ASP A 608 31.50 -1.67 -34.42
CA ASP A 608 32.71 -1.74 -33.62
C ASP A 608 33.75 -0.75 -34.19
N TYR A 609 34.23 0.16 -33.35
CA TYR A 609 35.35 1.06 -33.64
C TYR A 609 36.31 1.03 -32.44
N ASP A 610 37.22 0.04 -32.47
CA ASP A 610 38.44 0.00 -31.68
C ASP A 610 39.58 0.54 -32.54
N ASP A 611 39.78 1.86 -32.48
CA ASP A 611 40.86 2.54 -33.18
C ASP A 611 41.98 2.82 -32.15
N GLY A 612 42.83 1.81 -31.92
CA GLY A 612 43.95 1.83 -30.99
C GLY A 612 45.05 2.86 -31.31
N LEU A 613 44.80 4.15 -31.05
CA LEU A 613 45.81 5.22 -31.05
C LEU A 613 45.83 5.97 -29.70
N PRO A 614 47.02 6.25 -29.14
CA PRO A 614 47.15 6.86 -27.82
C PRO A 614 46.89 8.37 -27.87
N VAL A 615 45.88 8.84 -27.13
CA VAL A 615 45.58 10.27 -26.98
C VAL A 615 46.40 10.84 -25.80
N PRO A 616 47.08 12.00 -25.93
CA PRO A 616 47.86 12.60 -24.84
C PRO A 616 46.94 13.15 -23.74
N VAL A 617 47.14 12.70 -22.50
CA VAL A 617 46.45 13.22 -21.31
C VAL A 617 47.01 14.61 -20.97
N ALA A 618 46.17 15.64 -21.08
CA ALA A 618 46.46 16.95 -20.51
C ALA A 618 46.23 16.93 -18.98
N PRO A 619 47.07 17.62 -18.17
CA PRO A 619 46.89 17.68 -16.73
C PRO A 619 45.62 18.49 -16.35
N PRO A 620 44.96 18.14 -15.22
CA PRO A 620 43.72 18.78 -14.82
C PRO A 620 43.93 20.27 -14.43
N PRO A 621 42.93 21.14 -14.64
CA PRO A 621 43.01 22.54 -14.24
C PRO A 621 43.07 22.68 -12.70
N PRO A 622 43.75 23.71 -12.17
CA PRO A 622 43.88 23.91 -10.74
C PRO A 622 42.52 24.16 -10.08
N ALA A 623 42.32 23.56 -8.90
CA ALA A 623 41.09 23.66 -8.13
C ALA A 623 40.75 25.11 -7.78
N ARG A 624 39.50 25.50 -8.05
CA ARG A 624 38.93 26.79 -7.64
C ARG A 624 38.88 26.83 -6.09
N PRO A 625 39.34 27.92 -5.44
CA PRO A 625 39.30 28.03 -3.97
C PRO A 625 37.86 28.04 -3.46
N LYS A 626 37.62 27.31 -2.37
CA LYS A 626 36.34 27.28 -1.64
C LYS A 626 36.06 28.65 -1.03
N VAL A 627 34.91 29.22 -1.33
CA VAL A 627 34.36 30.38 -0.62
C VAL A 627 33.87 29.89 0.75
N ALA A 628 34.40 30.48 1.81
CA ALA A 628 34.04 30.17 3.19
C ALA A 628 32.57 30.54 3.49
N SER A 629 31.86 29.60 4.10
CA SER A 629 30.57 29.85 4.75
C SER A 629 30.82 30.43 6.14
N ILE A 630 29.97 31.36 6.57
CA ILE A 630 30.14 32.26 7.73
C ILE A 630 29.98 31.59 9.12
N LEU A 631 30.28 30.30 9.25
CA LEU A 631 30.10 29.55 10.51
C LEU A 631 31.33 28.78 11.01
N ASP A 632 32.50 28.99 10.41
CA ASP A 632 33.76 28.39 10.87
C ASP A 632 34.66 29.46 11.50
N ASP A 633 34.29 29.95 12.69
CA ASP A 633 35.22 30.65 13.59
C ASP A 633 35.55 29.75 14.78
N GLY A 634 36.85 29.50 14.93
CA GLY A 634 37.40 28.55 15.88
C GLY A 634 37.17 28.94 17.34
N PHE A 635 36.74 27.94 18.12
CA PHE A 635 36.99 27.91 19.56
C PHE A 635 37.92 26.75 19.88
N VAL A 636 39.10 27.13 20.35
CA VAL A 636 40.04 26.27 21.07
C VAL A 636 39.35 25.78 22.34
N THR A 637 39.20 24.47 22.49
CA THR A 637 38.71 23.83 23.72
C THR A 637 39.76 23.92 24.84
N PRO A 638 39.47 24.49 26.02
CA PRO A 638 40.32 24.32 27.18
C PRO A 638 40.12 22.93 27.81
N ALA A 639 41.20 22.39 28.40
CA ALA A 639 41.23 21.12 29.11
C ALA A 639 40.22 21.09 30.29
N ALA A 640 39.65 19.90 30.53
CA ALA A 640 38.63 19.64 31.54
C ALA A 640 39.17 19.77 32.98
N PRO A 641 38.42 20.41 33.91
CA PRO A 641 38.70 20.35 35.35
C PRO A 641 38.23 19.02 35.98
N PRO A 642 38.78 18.62 37.14
CA PRO A 642 38.48 17.33 37.76
C PRO A 642 37.06 17.27 38.34
N VAL A 643 36.47 16.08 38.26
CA VAL A 643 35.10 15.75 38.67
C VAL A 643 34.96 15.83 40.19
N VAL A 644 34.08 16.70 40.68
CA VAL A 644 33.61 16.72 42.07
C VAL A 644 32.38 15.80 42.18
N ALA A 645 32.43 14.89 43.15
CA ALA A 645 31.36 13.92 43.42
C ALA A 645 30.05 14.62 43.86
N LYS A 646 28.92 14.19 43.29
CA LYS A 646 27.58 14.69 43.60
C LYS A 646 27.01 13.94 44.84
N PRO A 647 26.31 14.61 45.78
CA PRO A 647 25.70 13.94 46.94
C PRO A 647 24.55 13.00 46.56
N PRO A 648 24.23 11.98 47.38
CA PRO A 648 23.18 11.01 47.09
C PRO A 648 21.77 11.61 47.13
N VAL A 649 20.91 11.14 46.21
CA VAL A 649 19.49 11.49 46.08
C VAL A 649 18.67 10.81 47.20
N PRO A 650 17.69 11.48 47.84
CA PRO A 650 16.88 10.86 48.88
C PRO A 650 15.88 9.84 48.34
N VAL A 651 15.75 8.73 49.08
CA VAL A 651 14.86 7.59 48.83
C VAL A 651 13.39 8.00 48.98
N ALA A 652 12.55 7.56 48.03
CA ALA A 652 11.11 7.80 48.04
C ALA A 652 10.40 7.09 49.21
N ALA A 653 9.48 7.81 49.86
CA ALA A 653 8.65 7.30 50.96
C ALA A 653 7.55 6.31 50.47
N PRO A 654 7.12 5.34 51.29
CA PRO A 654 6.11 4.35 50.93
C PRO A 654 4.69 4.94 50.84
N PRO A 655 3.77 4.30 50.08
CA PRO A 655 2.44 4.84 49.81
C PRO A 655 1.51 4.76 51.03
N LYS A 656 0.73 5.83 51.23
CA LYS A 656 -0.33 5.91 52.26
C LYS A 656 -1.54 5.04 51.92
N PRO A 657 -2.22 4.43 52.90
CA PRO A 657 -3.43 3.64 52.68
C PRO A 657 -4.62 4.47 52.19
N ALA A 658 -5.44 3.90 51.30
CA ALA A 658 -6.63 4.51 50.74
C ALA A 658 -7.77 4.64 51.78
N LEU A 659 -8.35 5.84 51.90
CA LEU A 659 -9.58 6.11 52.65
C LEU A 659 -10.81 5.75 51.80
N PRO A 660 -11.91 5.22 52.38
CA PRO A 660 -13.08 4.78 51.63
C PRO A 660 -13.91 5.96 51.11
N THR A 661 -14.33 5.85 49.86
CA THR A 661 -15.19 6.82 49.15
C THR A 661 -16.63 6.79 49.66
N ALA A 662 -17.07 7.89 50.26
CA ALA A 662 -18.48 8.16 50.53
C ALA A 662 -19.23 8.62 49.26
N PRO A 663 -20.53 8.32 49.11
CA PRO A 663 -21.30 8.65 47.92
C PRO A 663 -21.55 10.16 47.78
N LYS A 664 -21.35 10.66 46.56
CA LYS A 664 -21.53 12.06 46.16
C LYS A 664 -23.02 12.45 46.18
N PRO A 665 -23.43 13.57 46.83
CA PRO A 665 -24.81 14.05 46.79
C PRO A 665 -25.24 14.50 45.37
N PRO A 666 -26.54 14.45 45.05
CA PRO A 666 -27.04 14.88 43.75
C PRO A 666 -26.83 16.38 43.52
N ALA A 667 -26.43 16.73 42.30
CA ALA A 667 -26.20 18.11 41.89
C ALA A 667 -27.51 18.93 41.89
N PRO A 668 -27.49 20.19 42.34
CA PRO A 668 -28.66 21.07 42.27
C PRO A 668 -29.03 21.40 40.82
N ALA A 669 -30.34 21.59 40.59
CA ALA A 669 -30.91 21.92 39.29
C ALA A 669 -30.29 23.20 38.70
N ALA A 670 -30.01 23.16 37.40
CA ALA A 670 -29.47 24.29 36.66
C ALA A 670 -30.46 25.48 36.67
N PRO A 671 -29.98 26.72 36.87
CA PRO A 671 -30.83 27.90 36.74
C PRO A 671 -31.24 28.10 35.28
N VAL A 672 -32.51 28.44 35.08
CA VAL A 672 -33.08 28.84 33.79
C VAL A 672 -32.33 30.08 33.30
N ALA A 673 -31.62 29.95 32.18
CA ALA A 673 -30.96 31.06 31.52
C ALA A 673 -32.03 32.05 31.00
N ALA A 674 -31.94 33.29 31.47
CA ALA A 674 -32.72 34.41 30.97
C ALA A 674 -32.37 34.68 29.49
N ALA A 675 -33.38 35.10 28.72
CA ALA A 675 -33.22 35.50 27.33
C ALA A 675 -32.17 36.63 27.18
N PRO A 676 -31.35 36.61 26.12
CA PRO A 676 -30.34 37.65 25.93
C PRO A 676 -30.98 39.02 25.67
N PRO A 677 -30.38 40.12 26.15
CA PRO A 677 -30.89 41.46 25.88
C PRO A 677 -30.76 41.79 24.39
N ALA A 678 -31.74 42.54 23.86
CA ALA A 678 -31.79 42.97 22.49
C ALA A 678 -30.49 43.71 22.08
N ALA A 679 -29.86 43.23 21.01
CA ALA A 679 -28.68 43.85 20.42
C ALA A 679 -29.01 45.29 19.99
N LYS A 680 -28.13 46.24 20.33
CA LYS A 680 -28.21 47.63 19.85
C LYS A 680 -28.23 47.64 18.31
N PRO A 681 -29.11 48.42 17.66
CA PRO A 681 -29.20 48.44 16.21
C PRO A 681 -27.89 48.98 15.61
N SER A 682 -27.29 48.23 14.68
CA SER A 682 -26.16 48.74 13.90
C SER A 682 -26.61 49.96 13.11
N ALA A 683 -25.78 51.00 13.01
CA ALA A 683 -26.09 52.23 12.27
C ALA A 683 -26.50 51.99 10.80
N ASP A 684 -26.16 50.83 10.24
CA ASP A 684 -26.46 50.42 8.87
C ASP A 684 -27.70 49.53 8.70
N GLY A 685 -28.42 49.21 9.78
CA GLY A 685 -29.57 48.31 9.75
C GLY A 685 -30.92 49.03 9.65
N CYS A 686 -31.92 48.37 9.06
CA CYS A 686 -33.29 48.88 9.04
C CYS A 686 -33.78 49.16 10.48
N PRO A 687 -34.27 50.37 10.79
CA PRO A 687 -34.63 50.76 12.17
C PRO A 687 -35.79 49.96 12.76
N THR A 688 -36.49 49.15 11.95
CA THR A 688 -37.63 48.33 12.39
C THR A 688 -37.29 46.86 12.60
N CYS A 689 -36.38 46.27 11.82
CA CYS A 689 -36.07 44.84 11.90
C CYS A 689 -34.57 44.51 12.03
N GLY A 690 -33.69 45.52 12.01
CA GLY A 690 -32.24 45.36 12.18
C GLY A 690 -31.50 44.71 11.00
N ARG A 691 -32.19 44.32 9.92
CA ARG A 691 -31.54 43.76 8.73
C ARG A 691 -30.77 44.82 7.96
N VAL A 692 -29.55 44.48 7.55
CA VAL A 692 -28.68 45.31 6.71
C VAL A 692 -28.90 44.89 5.25
N ALA A 693 -29.26 45.84 4.39
CA ALA A 693 -29.38 45.63 2.94
C ALA A 693 -28.22 46.32 2.21
N PRO A 694 -27.62 45.70 1.17
CA PRO A 694 -26.56 46.31 0.40
C PRO A 694 -27.08 47.52 -0.38
N GLY A 695 -26.41 48.67 -0.28
CA GLY A 695 -26.80 49.91 -0.97
C GLY A 695 -26.15 51.15 -0.34
N ARG A 696 -26.15 52.27 -1.07
CA ARG A 696 -25.64 53.55 -0.57
C ARG A 696 -26.55 54.08 0.57
N PRO A 697 -26.00 54.69 1.63
CA PRO A 697 -26.81 55.28 2.70
C PRO A 697 -27.88 56.25 2.15
N GLY A 698 -29.14 56.09 2.55
CA GLY A 698 -30.29 56.87 2.06
C GLY A 698 -30.98 56.33 0.81
N ALA A 699 -30.48 55.23 0.22
CA ALA A 699 -31.09 54.54 -0.92
C ALA A 699 -31.34 53.03 -0.65
N ARG A 700 -31.33 52.60 0.61
CA ARG A 700 -31.53 51.18 0.97
C ARG A 700 -33.02 50.90 1.11
N TYR A 701 -33.45 49.70 0.73
CA TYR A 701 -34.84 49.27 0.84
C TYR A 701 -34.93 47.98 1.65
N CYS A 702 -35.77 47.96 2.67
CA CYS A 702 -36.04 46.75 3.44
C CYS A 702 -37.21 45.99 2.82
N MET A 703 -36.96 44.92 2.07
CA MET A 703 -38.04 44.08 1.53
C MET A 703 -38.95 43.47 2.62
N MET A 704 -38.44 43.34 3.85
CA MET A 704 -39.20 42.74 4.94
C MET A 704 -40.11 43.73 5.69
N CYS A 705 -39.83 45.03 5.58
CA CYS A 705 -40.64 46.10 6.18
C CYS A 705 -41.26 47.03 5.14
N ASP A 706 -41.07 46.70 3.85
CA ASP A 706 -41.55 47.41 2.67
C ASP A 706 -41.33 48.94 2.74
N LYS A 707 -40.11 49.36 3.10
CA LYS A 707 -39.77 50.78 3.22
C LYS A 707 -38.30 51.10 2.99
N PRO A 708 -37.97 52.31 2.50
CA PRO A 708 -36.61 52.79 2.38
C PRO A 708 -36.03 53.22 3.74
N TYR A 709 -34.71 53.15 3.89
CA TYR A 709 -33.95 53.65 5.05
C TYR A 709 -32.51 54.03 4.71
#